data_AF-A0A8H2X5K9-F1
#
_entry.id   AF-A0A8H2X5K9-F1
#
_cell.length_a   1.000
_cell.length_b   1.000
_cell.length_c   1.000
_cell.angle_alpha   90.00
_cell.angle_beta   90.00
_cell.angle_gamma   90.00
#
_symmetry.space_group_name_H-M   'P 1'
#
loop_
_entity.id
_entity.type
_entity.pdbx_description
1 polymer ?
#
loop_
_entity_poly.entity_id
_entity_poly.type
_entity_poly.pdbx_seq_one_letter_code
_entity_poly.pdbx_strand_id
1 'polypeptide(L)'
;MAPVAVESAPVVPANPPQIKQAPSAHPLDPLSADEITGLSAAVRQYVATQTPIKAFKYIGAETVLPPKRDVLAYLGIRTSPGSEPDPYVEVSRKADVDIIDVITGHSWIIHLSFKESEWVVDGTEQLPEGQMPQLSVNELIEAEQIVRNDERVKKLCADVGVGPDQIYADGWSLGYDERFSKKLRLQQCLLYARFGEDENIYAHPLDFIPVIDSNAKKVIHIDFPSHPKSGLHTASADYSTQPPNLEVTCDRGRIPPPKMKHEYLADHLDTANAPREPLKPLHVIQPEGVSFKMSGNILEWQQWKMHIGFTAREGVVLGTVTYNDAGEVRPVFYRMSCAEMVVPYGSPDHPHPRKFAFDVGEYGMGVQANELSLGCDCLGTIHYLPGHFIGHDGNTVTIKNAICIHEEDAGLLWKHTDYRPGGRSQSVRSRKLVISMICTVANYEYAFYWNFYLDGTVELETRLTGILNVYTLAEGEQATFGTQVAPRINAQYHQHLFSIRVDPMVDGINNTVIESDIKPYPYATGSAENYAGNGFISVDTPVTEASGREYSHETDRRWRIVNRSRTHYSSGLPVAYSVGIGGATRGLLAQPESWVRERAGFATKSLWVVPSDEATSGGRRWPAGRHVPQTRTQPKDSVVEWTKNGESVDDKDILLFLTVGVNHVPRPEDWPVMPTEHLRIVFKPIGFFKANPALDVKAPVDERSRNAFPAGDIGTGAVVEHTNGNGSTQASTSCGCS
;
A
#
# COMPACT_ATOMS: atom_id res chain seq x y z
N MET A 1 -27.67 28.94 -1.31
CA MET A 1 -26.55 29.69 -1.92
C MET A 1 -26.95 30.10 -3.33
N ALA A 2 -26.60 31.31 -3.77
CA ALA A 2 -26.96 31.87 -5.07
C ALA A 2 -26.39 31.07 -6.26
N PRO A 3 -27.02 31.08 -7.45
CA PRO A 3 -26.56 30.30 -8.59
C PRO A 3 -25.30 30.93 -9.19
N VAL A 4 -24.24 30.14 -9.30
CA VAL A 4 -23.00 30.51 -9.99
C VAL A 4 -23.27 30.50 -11.50
N ALA A 5 -22.95 31.62 -12.16
CA ALA A 5 -23.12 31.79 -13.59
C ALA A 5 -22.20 30.83 -14.38
N VAL A 6 -22.72 30.27 -15.47
CA VAL A 6 -21.96 29.49 -16.44
C VAL A 6 -21.02 30.45 -17.19
N GLU A 7 -19.73 30.44 -16.85
CA GLU A 7 -18.72 31.13 -17.65
C GLU A 7 -18.52 30.42 -18.99
N SER A 8 -18.56 31.20 -20.06
CA SER A 8 -18.25 30.79 -21.43
C SER A 8 -16.83 30.24 -21.56
N ALA A 9 -16.64 29.29 -22.48
CA ALA A 9 -15.35 28.66 -22.77
C ALA A 9 -14.19 29.66 -22.91
N PRO A 10 -13.00 29.37 -22.33
CA PRO A 10 -11.89 30.31 -22.35
C PRO A 10 -11.31 30.45 -23.77
N VAL A 11 -11.12 31.70 -24.17
CA VAL A 11 -10.41 32.08 -25.41
C VAL A 11 -8.92 31.81 -25.23
N VAL A 12 -8.34 31.04 -26.16
CA VAL A 12 -6.93 30.65 -26.19
C VAL A 12 -6.04 31.86 -26.54
N PRO A 13 -5.03 32.21 -25.73
CA PRO A 13 -3.92 33.03 -26.20
C PRO A 13 -3.10 32.23 -27.21
N ALA A 14 -2.79 32.81 -28.36
CA ALA A 14 -2.07 32.15 -29.47
C ALA A 14 -0.66 31.63 -29.13
N ASN A 15 -0.13 31.97 -27.94
CA ASN A 15 1.13 31.44 -27.42
C ASN A 15 0.94 31.06 -25.93
N PRO A 16 1.03 29.78 -25.55
CA PRO A 16 1.06 29.39 -24.14
C PRO A 16 2.31 29.96 -23.46
N PRO A 17 2.26 30.31 -22.16
CA PRO A 17 3.43 30.79 -21.44
C PRO A 17 4.54 29.73 -21.47
N GLN A 18 5.71 30.11 -21.98
CA GLN A 18 6.92 29.30 -21.88
C GLN A 18 7.37 29.29 -20.41
N ILE A 19 6.91 28.30 -19.64
CA ILE A 19 7.41 28.06 -18.29
C ILE A 19 8.80 27.43 -18.46
N LYS A 20 9.86 28.17 -18.07
CA LYS A 20 11.21 27.61 -17.98
C LYS A 20 11.24 26.58 -16.85
N GLN A 21 11.12 25.31 -17.21
CA GLN A 21 11.15 24.19 -16.28
C GLN A 21 12.58 23.96 -15.78
N ALA A 22 12.76 23.85 -14.45
CA ALA A 22 14.01 23.37 -13.88
C ALA A 22 14.11 21.85 -14.13
N PRO A 23 15.24 21.31 -14.62
CA PRO A 23 15.41 19.88 -14.80
C PRO A 23 15.29 19.15 -13.46
N SER A 24 14.68 17.97 -13.49
CA SER A 24 14.61 17.03 -12.37
C SER A 24 16.00 16.75 -11.79
N ALA A 25 16.17 16.83 -10.47
CA ALA A 25 17.47 16.62 -9.83
C ALA A 25 17.86 15.13 -9.77
N HIS A 26 16.88 14.23 -9.81
CA HIS A 26 17.07 12.78 -9.82
C HIS A 26 16.20 12.12 -10.93
N PRO A 27 16.69 11.08 -11.64
CA PRO A 27 15.93 10.45 -12.74
C PRO A 27 14.59 9.84 -12.32
N LEU A 28 14.49 9.44 -11.04
CA LEU A 28 13.29 8.83 -10.45
C LEU A 28 12.35 9.83 -9.75
N ASP A 29 12.62 11.14 -9.78
CA ASP A 29 11.70 12.09 -9.15
C ASP A 29 10.28 11.98 -9.73
N PRO A 30 9.23 12.18 -8.91
CA PRO A 30 7.86 12.21 -9.38
C PRO A 30 7.67 13.32 -10.42
N LEU A 31 6.60 13.24 -11.22
CA LEU A 31 6.22 14.37 -12.07
C LEU A 31 5.93 15.60 -11.20
N SER A 32 6.63 16.69 -11.45
CA SER A 32 6.36 17.96 -10.79
C SER A 32 5.07 18.60 -11.31
N ALA A 33 4.54 19.58 -10.58
CA ALA A 33 3.37 20.34 -11.01
C ALA A 33 3.57 21.05 -12.37
N ASP A 34 4.79 21.53 -12.63
CA ASP A 34 5.13 22.14 -13.92
C ASP A 34 5.19 21.08 -15.04
N GLU A 35 5.69 19.87 -14.74
CA GLU A 35 5.71 18.77 -15.71
C GLU A 35 4.29 18.34 -16.08
N ILE A 36 3.40 18.17 -15.10
CA ILE A 36 2.00 17.82 -15.34
C ILE A 36 1.31 18.90 -16.18
N THR A 37 1.57 20.17 -15.90
CA THR A 37 1.05 21.30 -16.69
C THR A 37 1.54 21.25 -18.14
N GLY A 38 2.83 21.02 -18.36
CA GLY A 38 3.41 20.89 -19.69
C GLY A 38 2.89 19.67 -20.47
N LEU A 39 2.77 18.53 -19.80
CA LEU A 39 2.19 17.30 -20.35
C LEU A 39 0.75 17.52 -20.80
N SER A 40 -0.07 18.13 -19.95
CA SER A 40 -1.47 18.46 -20.25
C SER A 40 -1.60 19.42 -21.44
N ALA A 41 -0.72 20.42 -21.55
CA ALA A 41 -0.69 21.30 -22.71
C ALA A 41 -0.37 20.54 -24.01
N ALA A 42 0.68 19.71 -23.99
CA ALA A 42 1.12 18.92 -25.14
C ALA A 42 0.05 17.93 -25.61
N VAL A 43 -0.58 17.19 -24.67
CA VAL A 43 -1.67 16.26 -24.97
C VAL A 43 -2.86 16.99 -25.56
N ARG A 44 -3.29 18.12 -24.98
CA ARG A 44 -4.44 18.89 -25.49
C ARG A 44 -4.21 19.38 -26.91
N GLN A 45 -3.02 19.90 -27.20
CA GLN A 45 -2.64 20.35 -28.53
C GLN A 45 -2.63 19.18 -29.52
N TYR A 46 -2.04 18.05 -29.14
CA TYR A 46 -1.99 16.86 -29.98
C TYR A 46 -3.40 16.34 -30.29
N VAL A 47 -4.24 16.16 -29.27
CA VAL A 47 -5.61 15.67 -29.44
C VAL A 47 -6.41 16.60 -30.37
N ALA A 48 -6.31 17.91 -30.18
CA ALA A 48 -7.03 18.90 -30.98
C ALA A 48 -6.58 18.97 -32.45
N THR A 49 -5.31 18.67 -32.74
CA THR A 49 -4.73 18.87 -34.08
C THR A 49 -4.47 17.59 -34.86
N GLN A 50 -4.27 16.46 -34.18
CA GLN A 50 -3.82 15.19 -34.78
C GLN A 50 -4.81 14.03 -34.62
N THR A 51 -5.93 14.21 -33.91
CA THR A 51 -6.88 13.11 -33.64
C THR A 51 -8.33 13.50 -33.97
N PRO A 52 -9.23 12.52 -34.20
CA PRO A 52 -10.65 12.79 -34.38
C PRO A 52 -11.42 13.02 -33.07
N ILE A 53 -10.78 12.83 -31.90
CA ILE A 53 -11.41 12.90 -30.57
C ILE A 53 -11.95 14.33 -30.34
N LYS A 54 -13.24 14.45 -30.04
CA LYS A 54 -13.92 15.76 -29.88
C LYS A 54 -14.08 16.19 -28.43
N ALA A 55 -14.14 15.24 -27.51
CA ALA A 55 -14.22 15.49 -26.09
C ALA A 55 -13.49 14.36 -25.36
N PHE A 56 -12.64 14.72 -24.42
CA PHE A 56 -11.93 13.76 -23.59
C PHE A 56 -11.72 14.29 -22.18
N LYS A 57 -11.39 13.40 -21.27
CA LYS A 57 -10.91 13.72 -19.93
C LYS A 57 -9.58 13.01 -19.68
N TYR A 58 -8.71 13.67 -18.91
CA TYR A 58 -7.50 13.05 -18.37
C TYR A 58 -7.87 12.13 -17.21
N ILE A 59 -7.16 11.01 -17.06
CA ILE A 59 -7.37 10.06 -15.96
C ILE A 59 -6.13 9.91 -15.11
N GLY A 60 -4.97 9.77 -15.73
CA GLY A 60 -3.71 9.56 -15.02
C GLY A 60 -2.52 10.08 -15.83
N ALA A 61 -1.45 10.43 -15.14
CA ALA A 61 -0.16 10.76 -15.71
C ALA A 61 0.92 10.10 -14.86
N GLU A 62 1.83 9.37 -15.49
CA GLU A 62 2.81 8.54 -14.80
C GLU A 62 4.17 8.70 -15.46
N THR A 63 5.24 8.81 -14.66
CA THR A 63 6.60 8.76 -15.19
C THR A 63 6.88 7.38 -15.78
N VAL A 64 7.43 7.35 -16.99
CA VAL A 64 7.98 6.13 -17.56
C VAL A 64 9.36 5.93 -16.95
N LEU A 65 9.52 4.87 -16.15
CA LEU A 65 10.78 4.59 -15.48
C LEU A 65 11.88 4.32 -16.53
N PRO A 66 13.05 4.98 -16.40
CA PRO A 66 14.22 4.66 -17.21
C PRO A 66 14.74 3.25 -16.90
N PRO A 67 15.54 2.64 -17.79
CA PRO A 67 16.26 1.40 -17.48
C PRO A 67 17.04 1.50 -16.17
N LYS A 68 16.98 0.46 -15.33
CA LYS A 68 17.62 0.46 -14.00
C LYS A 68 19.12 0.70 -14.12
N ARG A 69 19.80 0.05 -15.06
CA ARG A 69 21.23 0.26 -15.35
C ARG A 69 21.57 1.72 -15.68
N ASP A 70 20.75 2.41 -16.47
CA ASP A 70 21.00 3.81 -16.83
C ASP A 70 20.86 4.72 -15.60
N VAL A 71 19.88 4.45 -14.73
CA VAL A 71 19.73 5.19 -13.46
C VAL A 71 20.92 4.95 -12.55
N LEU A 72 21.40 3.71 -12.43
CA LEU A 72 22.57 3.39 -11.59
C LEU A 72 23.84 4.06 -12.13
N ALA A 73 24.05 4.05 -13.45
CA ALA A 73 25.14 4.73 -14.11
C ALA A 73 25.08 6.26 -13.92
N TYR A 74 23.90 6.87 -14.07
CA TYR A 74 23.66 8.29 -13.80
C TYR A 74 24.06 8.67 -12.36
N LEU A 75 23.73 7.81 -11.39
CA LEU A 75 23.98 8.05 -9.96
C LEU A 75 25.38 7.61 -9.49
N GLY A 76 26.16 6.96 -10.34
CA GLY A 76 27.45 6.37 -9.95
C GLY A 76 27.30 5.23 -8.92
N ILE A 77 26.21 4.47 -8.97
CA ILE A 77 26.01 3.28 -8.14
C ILE A 77 26.49 2.07 -8.92
N ARG A 78 27.44 1.31 -8.33
CA ARG A 78 27.99 0.11 -8.96
C ARG A 78 26.97 -1.02 -9.09
N THR A 79 27.08 -1.80 -10.15
CA THR A 79 26.21 -2.94 -10.44
C THR A 79 26.76 -4.27 -9.94
N SER A 80 28.04 -4.34 -9.56
CA SER A 80 28.71 -5.55 -9.05
C SER A 80 29.60 -5.26 -7.83
N PRO A 81 29.80 -6.24 -6.92
CA PRO A 81 30.69 -6.05 -5.78
C PRO A 81 32.13 -5.75 -6.20
N GLY A 82 32.72 -4.68 -5.65
CA GLY A 82 34.13 -4.32 -5.89
C GLY A 82 34.44 -3.79 -7.30
N SER A 83 33.44 -3.58 -8.16
CA SER A 83 33.61 -2.86 -9.43
C SER A 83 33.48 -1.36 -9.24
N GLU A 84 34.06 -0.61 -10.17
CA GLU A 84 33.69 0.80 -10.36
C GLU A 84 32.25 0.90 -10.90
N PRO A 85 31.59 2.06 -10.73
CA PRO A 85 30.31 2.33 -11.37
C PRO A 85 30.39 2.28 -12.90
N ASP A 86 29.28 1.93 -13.54
CA ASP A 86 29.17 2.00 -15.00
C ASP A 86 29.32 3.47 -15.47
N PRO A 87 29.84 3.73 -16.70
CA PRO A 87 30.02 5.07 -17.20
C PRO A 87 28.72 5.87 -17.21
N TYR A 88 28.79 7.15 -16.82
CA TYR A 88 27.64 8.05 -16.80
C TYR A 88 26.84 8.02 -18.12
N VAL A 89 25.52 7.91 -17.99
CA VAL A 89 24.57 7.98 -19.09
C VAL A 89 23.54 9.06 -18.76
N GLU A 90 23.27 9.94 -19.73
CA GLU A 90 22.19 10.92 -19.60
C GLU A 90 20.83 10.23 -19.73
N VAL A 91 19.93 10.49 -18.79
CA VAL A 91 18.61 9.85 -18.76
C VAL A 91 17.54 10.78 -19.33
N SER A 92 16.86 10.33 -20.38
CA SER A 92 15.73 11.07 -20.96
C SER A 92 14.48 10.94 -20.09
N ARG A 93 13.86 12.08 -19.77
CA ARG A 93 12.61 12.16 -19.02
C ARG A 93 11.42 11.83 -19.93
N LYS A 94 10.58 10.88 -19.51
CA LYS A 94 9.42 10.38 -20.25
C LYS A 94 8.21 10.20 -19.35
N ALA A 95 7.02 10.32 -19.92
CA ALA A 95 5.76 10.13 -19.20
C ALA A 95 4.69 9.55 -20.12
N ASP A 96 3.76 8.81 -19.52
CA ASP A 96 2.54 8.37 -20.17
C ASP A 96 1.34 9.07 -19.55
N VAL A 97 0.37 9.44 -20.38
CA VAL A 97 -0.89 10.06 -19.95
C VAL A 97 -2.07 9.23 -20.45
N ASP A 98 -2.92 8.78 -19.52
CA ASP A 98 -4.13 8.04 -19.83
C ASP A 98 -5.31 9.02 -20.03
N ILE A 99 -6.01 8.93 -21.16
CA ILE A 99 -7.19 9.74 -21.47
C ILE A 99 -8.38 8.86 -21.89
N ILE A 100 -9.59 9.40 -21.74
CA ILE A 100 -10.83 8.77 -22.21
C ILE A 100 -11.54 9.69 -23.17
N ASP A 101 -11.83 9.19 -24.37
CA ASP A 101 -12.80 9.80 -25.28
C ASP A 101 -14.20 9.54 -24.72
N VAL A 102 -14.81 10.59 -24.17
CA VAL A 102 -16.10 10.48 -23.48
C VAL A 102 -17.29 10.25 -24.42
N ILE A 103 -17.08 10.41 -25.75
CA ILE A 103 -18.11 10.16 -26.76
C ILE A 103 -18.09 8.69 -27.17
N THR A 104 -16.91 8.15 -27.45
CA THR A 104 -16.78 6.75 -27.93
C THR A 104 -16.64 5.74 -26.79
N GLY A 105 -16.21 6.18 -25.61
CA GLY A 105 -15.89 5.33 -24.46
C GLY A 105 -14.51 4.66 -24.55
N HIS A 106 -13.75 4.91 -25.62
CA HIS A 106 -12.40 4.35 -25.76
C HIS A 106 -11.37 5.10 -24.90
N SER A 107 -10.45 4.33 -24.35
CA SER A 107 -9.33 4.84 -23.55
C SER A 107 -8.05 4.79 -24.37
N TRP A 108 -7.13 5.71 -24.10
CA TRP A 108 -5.86 5.85 -24.80
C TRP A 108 -4.72 6.13 -23.84
N ILE A 109 -3.54 5.59 -24.15
CA ILE A 109 -2.27 6.02 -23.57
C ILE A 109 -1.61 6.97 -24.56
N ILE A 110 -1.18 8.13 -24.09
CA ILE A 110 -0.38 9.10 -24.84
C ILE A 110 1.03 9.04 -24.31
N HIS A 111 2.01 8.73 -25.17
CA HIS A 111 3.42 8.63 -24.80
C HIS A 111 4.12 9.96 -25.06
N LEU A 112 4.85 10.47 -24.07
CA LEU A 112 5.57 11.74 -24.17
C LEU A 112 7.03 11.62 -23.74
N SER A 113 7.87 12.41 -24.37
CA SER A 113 9.26 12.66 -23.94
C SER A 113 9.51 14.14 -23.76
N PHE A 114 10.36 14.47 -22.80
CA PHE A 114 10.83 15.83 -22.60
C PHE A 114 12.05 16.09 -23.48
N LYS A 115 11.93 17.02 -24.43
CA LYS A 115 12.95 17.36 -25.43
C LYS A 115 13.04 18.88 -25.53
N GLU A 116 14.25 19.42 -25.58
CA GLU A 116 14.48 20.86 -25.83
C GLU A 116 13.70 21.81 -24.90
N SER A 117 13.43 21.40 -23.65
CA SER A 117 12.64 22.13 -22.65
C SER A 117 11.12 22.11 -22.85
N GLU A 118 10.59 21.19 -23.66
CA GLU A 118 9.16 20.99 -23.87
C GLU A 118 8.78 19.49 -23.88
N TRP A 119 7.52 19.22 -23.57
CA TRP A 119 6.95 17.88 -23.68
C TRP A 119 6.42 17.64 -25.09
N VAL A 120 6.89 16.56 -25.72
CA VAL A 120 6.53 16.18 -27.09
C VAL A 120 5.82 14.84 -27.07
N VAL A 121 4.68 14.73 -27.76
CA VAL A 121 3.97 13.46 -27.95
C VAL A 121 4.74 12.60 -28.96
N ASP A 122 5.23 11.45 -28.51
CA ASP A 122 5.96 10.49 -29.33
C ASP A 122 5.03 9.49 -30.04
N GLY A 123 3.86 9.22 -29.44
CA GLY A 123 2.92 8.25 -29.98
C GLY A 123 1.68 8.08 -29.10
N THR A 124 0.74 7.27 -29.58
CA THR A 124 -0.49 6.93 -28.85
C THR A 124 -0.82 5.45 -29.02
N GLU A 125 -1.45 4.89 -27.99
CA GLU A 125 -1.97 3.52 -27.97
C GLU A 125 -3.44 3.55 -27.57
N GLN A 126 -4.33 3.03 -28.41
CA GLN A 126 -5.72 2.80 -28.02
C GLN A 126 -5.82 1.51 -27.20
N LEU A 127 -6.44 1.58 -26.02
CA LEU A 127 -6.69 0.39 -25.23
C LEU A 127 -7.73 -0.53 -25.91
N PRO A 128 -7.59 -1.86 -25.79
CA PRO A 128 -8.61 -2.79 -26.24
C PRO A 128 -9.98 -2.54 -25.60
N GLU A 129 -11.06 -2.85 -26.31
CA GLU A 129 -12.42 -2.70 -25.78
C GLU A 129 -12.60 -3.48 -24.46
N GLY A 130 -13.11 -2.78 -23.43
CA GLY A 130 -13.29 -3.33 -22.08
C GLY A 130 -12.08 -3.18 -21.15
N GLN A 131 -10.95 -2.67 -21.63
CA GLN A 131 -9.87 -2.20 -20.76
C GLN A 131 -10.03 -0.71 -20.48
N MET A 132 -9.96 -0.35 -19.20
CA MET A 132 -10.20 1.01 -18.73
C MET A 132 -9.09 1.43 -17.75
N PRO A 133 -8.65 2.70 -17.77
CA PRO A 133 -7.78 3.23 -16.74
C PRO A 133 -8.54 3.42 -15.43
N GLN A 134 -7.79 3.63 -14.34
CA GLN A 134 -8.27 3.87 -12.97
C GLN A 134 -9.47 4.82 -12.92
N LEU A 135 -10.36 4.61 -11.96
CA LEU A 135 -11.39 5.57 -11.61
C LEU A 135 -10.77 6.71 -10.82
N SER A 136 -10.99 7.95 -11.28
CA SER A 136 -10.46 9.11 -10.57
C SER A 136 -11.33 9.47 -9.37
N VAL A 137 -10.76 10.16 -8.38
CA VAL A 137 -11.49 10.71 -7.22
C VAL A 137 -12.71 11.54 -7.66
N ASN A 138 -12.58 12.32 -8.74
CA ASN A 138 -13.70 13.10 -9.27
C ASN A 138 -14.85 12.22 -9.74
N GLU A 139 -14.59 11.06 -10.35
CA GLU A 139 -15.65 10.14 -10.78
C GLU A 139 -16.34 9.46 -9.59
N LEU A 140 -15.60 9.19 -8.52
CA LEU A 140 -16.16 8.64 -7.28
C LEU A 140 -17.09 9.67 -6.62
N ILE A 141 -16.70 10.95 -6.58
CA ILE A 141 -17.53 12.06 -6.08
C ILE A 141 -18.77 12.27 -6.97
N GLU A 142 -18.61 12.22 -8.30
CA GLU A 142 -19.72 12.35 -9.23
C GLU A 142 -20.74 11.20 -9.10
N ALA A 143 -20.30 10.01 -8.70
CA ALA A 143 -21.19 8.85 -8.53
C ALA A 143 -22.33 9.14 -7.54
N GLU A 144 -22.02 9.76 -6.40
CA GLU A 144 -23.04 10.19 -5.43
C GLU A 144 -24.02 11.17 -6.05
N GLN A 145 -23.52 12.19 -6.77
CA GLN A 145 -24.38 13.18 -7.40
C GLN A 145 -25.31 12.56 -8.45
N ILE A 146 -24.83 11.58 -9.21
CA ILE A 146 -25.62 10.87 -10.22
C ILE A 146 -26.77 10.11 -9.56
N VAL A 147 -26.50 9.34 -8.50
CA VAL A 147 -27.55 8.55 -7.83
C VAL A 147 -28.54 9.43 -7.06
N ARG A 148 -28.07 10.50 -6.41
CA ARG A 148 -28.95 11.46 -5.70
C ARG A 148 -29.92 12.17 -6.63
N ASN A 149 -29.58 12.31 -7.91
CA ASN A 149 -30.41 12.98 -8.90
C ASN A 149 -31.34 12.04 -9.68
N ASP A 150 -31.19 10.72 -9.58
CA ASP A 150 -32.04 9.75 -10.29
C ASP A 150 -33.41 9.57 -9.61
N GLU A 151 -34.49 9.79 -10.36
CA GLU A 151 -35.86 9.73 -9.84
C GLU A 151 -36.28 8.33 -9.35
N ARG A 152 -35.71 7.25 -9.92
CA ARG A 152 -35.99 5.89 -9.43
C ARG A 152 -35.32 5.68 -8.08
N VAL A 153 -34.06 6.11 -7.92
CA VAL A 153 -33.33 6.03 -6.65
C VAL A 153 -34.04 6.85 -5.57
N LYS A 154 -34.46 8.09 -5.86
CA LYS A 154 -35.22 8.93 -4.93
C LYS A 154 -36.51 8.25 -4.48
N LYS A 155 -37.29 7.69 -5.42
CA LYS A 155 -38.51 6.96 -5.10
C LYS A 155 -38.23 5.77 -4.19
N LEU A 156 -37.24 4.95 -4.54
CA LEU A 156 -36.85 3.78 -3.76
C LEU A 156 -36.37 4.14 -2.34
N CYS A 157 -35.72 5.29 -2.15
CA CYS A 157 -35.35 5.80 -0.84
C CYS A 157 -36.56 6.34 -0.05
N ALA A 158 -37.46 7.06 -0.72
CA ALA A 158 -38.68 7.59 -0.11
C ALA A 158 -39.60 6.46 0.40
N ASP A 159 -39.67 5.33 -0.30
CA ASP A 159 -40.43 4.13 0.10
C ASP A 159 -39.99 3.57 1.47
N VAL A 160 -38.75 3.87 1.89
CA VAL A 160 -38.19 3.46 3.19
C VAL A 160 -37.96 4.63 4.15
N GLY A 161 -38.52 5.80 3.84
CA GLY A 161 -38.47 6.98 4.70
C GLY A 161 -37.13 7.72 4.70
N VAL A 162 -36.37 7.65 3.60
CA VAL A 162 -35.12 8.40 3.39
C VAL A 162 -35.39 9.53 2.39
N GLY A 163 -35.12 10.77 2.81
CA GLY A 163 -35.28 11.97 2.00
C GLY A 163 -34.18 12.14 0.94
N PRO A 164 -34.41 12.90 -0.15
CA PRO A 164 -33.41 13.09 -1.21
C PRO A 164 -32.08 13.71 -0.76
N ASP A 165 -32.11 14.55 0.27
CA ASP A 165 -30.95 15.18 0.90
C ASP A 165 -30.18 14.24 1.84
N GLN A 166 -30.80 13.12 2.21
CA GLN A 166 -30.25 12.10 3.11
C GLN A 166 -29.59 10.94 2.38
N ILE A 167 -29.58 10.92 1.04
CA ILE A 167 -28.99 9.85 0.23
C ILE A 167 -27.49 10.12 0.05
N TYR A 168 -26.66 9.17 0.48
CA TYR A 168 -25.21 9.18 0.32
C TYR A 168 -24.75 7.91 -0.38
N ALA A 169 -23.63 7.96 -1.07
CA ALA A 169 -23.13 6.82 -1.82
C ALA A 169 -21.61 6.76 -1.89
N ASP A 170 -21.06 5.57 -1.63
CA ASP A 170 -19.70 5.25 -2.03
C ASP A 170 -19.71 4.74 -3.47
N GLY A 171 -19.10 5.50 -4.38
CA GLY A 171 -18.83 5.07 -5.76
C GLY A 171 -17.69 4.05 -5.78
N TRP A 172 -17.94 2.87 -6.34
CA TRP A 172 -16.97 1.78 -6.43
C TRP A 172 -16.79 1.35 -7.88
N SER A 173 -15.60 0.85 -8.22
CA SER A 173 -15.42 0.05 -9.43
C SER A 173 -16.50 -1.03 -9.47
N LEU A 174 -17.08 -1.25 -10.66
CA LEU A 174 -17.99 -2.38 -10.84
C LEU A 174 -17.29 -3.73 -10.58
N GLY A 175 -15.96 -3.76 -10.63
CA GLY A 175 -15.19 -5.00 -10.64
C GLY A 175 -15.37 -5.68 -11.99
N TYR A 176 -16.39 -6.53 -12.12
CA TYR A 176 -16.81 -7.12 -13.39
C TYR A 176 -18.28 -7.56 -13.33
N ASP A 177 -19.00 -7.38 -14.44
CA ASP A 177 -20.36 -7.91 -14.62
C ASP A 177 -20.65 -8.06 -16.11
N GLU A 178 -20.94 -9.28 -16.55
CA GLU A 178 -21.15 -9.62 -17.96
C GLU A 178 -22.46 -9.11 -18.54
N ARG A 179 -23.41 -8.67 -17.69
CA ARG A 179 -24.70 -8.14 -18.14
C ARG A 179 -24.55 -6.80 -18.87
N PHE A 180 -23.46 -6.08 -18.62
CA PHE A 180 -23.24 -4.75 -19.19
C PHE A 180 -22.26 -4.76 -20.36
N SER A 181 -22.46 -3.81 -21.27
CA SER A 181 -21.54 -3.60 -22.40
C SER A 181 -20.16 -3.18 -21.90
N LYS A 182 -19.11 -3.77 -22.49
CA LYS A 182 -17.70 -3.46 -22.22
C LYS A 182 -17.29 -2.03 -22.60
N LYS A 183 -18.14 -1.32 -23.35
CA LYS A 183 -17.91 0.09 -23.75
C LYS A 183 -18.28 1.10 -22.68
N LEU A 184 -19.05 0.68 -21.67
CA LEU A 184 -19.51 1.57 -20.60
C LEU A 184 -18.42 1.69 -19.54
N ARG A 185 -18.30 2.88 -18.94
CA ARG A 185 -17.39 3.14 -17.81
C ARG A 185 -18.17 3.06 -16.50
N LEU A 186 -18.14 1.91 -15.86
CA LEU A 186 -19.14 1.52 -14.89
C LEU A 186 -18.65 1.65 -13.44
N GLN A 187 -19.53 2.18 -12.61
CA GLN A 187 -19.41 2.12 -11.16
C GLN A 187 -20.66 1.48 -10.55
N GLN A 188 -20.48 0.78 -9.42
CA GLN A 188 -21.57 0.40 -8.53
C GLN A 188 -21.59 1.37 -7.34
N CYS A 189 -22.76 1.75 -6.87
CA CYS A 189 -22.91 2.74 -5.81
C CYS A 189 -23.47 2.06 -4.56
N LEU A 190 -22.66 1.97 -3.50
CA LEU A 190 -23.10 1.43 -2.22
C LEU A 190 -23.81 2.55 -1.46
N LEU A 191 -25.11 2.36 -1.19
CA LEU A 191 -25.96 3.42 -0.69
C LEU A 191 -26.11 3.39 0.83
N TYR A 192 -26.11 4.59 1.40
CA TYR A 192 -26.28 4.86 2.82
C TYR A 192 -27.25 6.03 3.02
N ALA A 193 -27.84 6.11 4.21
CA ALA A 193 -28.60 7.29 4.64
C ALA A 193 -27.81 8.12 5.67
N ARG A 194 -28.04 9.43 5.69
CA ARG A 194 -27.59 10.30 6.79
C ARG A 194 -28.78 11.06 7.35
N PHE A 195 -29.09 10.85 8.63
CA PHE A 195 -30.27 11.44 9.27
C PHE A 195 -29.98 12.74 10.05
N GLY A 196 -28.72 12.99 10.39
CA GLY A 196 -28.25 14.20 11.07
C GLY A 196 -27.01 14.79 10.41
N GLU A 197 -26.67 16.04 10.75
CA GLU A 197 -25.39 16.63 10.36
C GLU A 197 -24.24 15.75 10.87
N ASP A 198 -23.26 15.48 10.02
CA ASP A 198 -22.04 14.67 10.30
C ASP A 198 -22.23 13.25 10.87
N GLU A 199 -23.47 12.75 10.90
CA GLU A 199 -23.79 11.39 11.35
C GLU A 199 -23.13 10.34 10.46
N ASN A 200 -22.64 9.28 11.10
CA ASN A 200 -21.98 8.15 10.46
C ASN A 200 -22.92 7.46 9.46
N ILE A 201 -22.69 7.68 8.15
CA ILE A 201 -23.53 7.12 7.09
C ILE A 201 -23.52 5.59 7.10
N TYR A 202 -22.42 4.96 7.51
CA TYR A 202 -22.30 3.51 7.55
C TYR A 202 -23.24 2.88 8.57
N ALA A 203 -23.76 3.63 9.55
CA ALA A 203 -24.79 3.14 10.47
C ALA A 203 -26.16 2.91 9.80
N HIS A 204 -26.34 3.38 8.56
CA HIS A 204 -27.63 3.37 7.87
C HIS A 204 -27.54 2.81 6.43
N PRO A 205 -27.03 1.58 6.22
CA PRO A 205 -26.95 1.00 4.88
C PRO A 205 -28.34 0.75 4.28
N LEU A 206 -28.46 0.96 2.98
CA LEU A 206 -29.67 0.71 2.19
C LEU A 206 -29.64 -0.66 1.51
N ASP A 207 -30.81 -1.11 1.04
CA ASP A 207 -31.06 -2.49 0.59
C ASP A 207 -30.97 -2.70 -0.94
N PHE A 208 -30.32 -1.79 -1.66
CA PHE A 208 -30.19 -1.82 -3.12
C PHE A 208 -28.92 -1.11 -3.58
N ILE A 209 -28.42 -1.47 -4.77
CA ILE A 209 -27.13 -1.04 -5.30
C ILE A 209 -27.32 -0.54 -6.75
N PRO A 210 -27.37 0.78 -6.99
CA PRO A 210 -27.37 1.34 -8.34
C PRO A 210 -26.06 1.04 -9.08
N VAL A 211 -26.17 0.87 -10.41
CA VAL A 211 -25.04 0.83 -11.34
C VAL A 211 -25.15 2.05 -12.25
N ILE A 212 -24.05 2.79 -12.40
CA ILE A 212 -23.99 4.00 -13.22
C ILE A 212 -23.04 3.84 -14.41
N ASP A 213 -23.34 4.53 -15.50
CA ASP A 213 -22.35 4.88 -16.52
C ASP A 213 -21.78 6.26 -16.19
N SER A 214 -20.49 6.30 -15.85
CA SER A 214 -19.76 7.49 -15.43
C SER A 214 -19.54 8.48 -16.57
N ASN A 215 -19.51 8.02 -17.82
CA ASN A 215 -19.37 8.90 -18.98
C ASN A 215 -20.71 9.54 -19.34
N ALA A 216 -21.80 8.75 -19.36
CA ALA A 216 -23.14 9.25 -19.61
C ALA A 216 -23.75 10.00 -18.41
N LYS A 217 -23.14 9.89 -17.22
CA LYS A 217 -23.60 10.43 -15.93
C LYS A 217 -25.04 9.99 -15.58
N LYS A 218 -25.33 8.70 -15.70
CA LYS A 218 -26.67 8.13 -15.53
C LYS A 218 -26.64 6.84 -14.73
N VAL A 219 -27.65 6.65 -13.89
CA VAL A 219 -28.00 5.32 -13.37
C VAL A 219 -28.56 4.49 -14.53
N ILE A 220 -27.95 3.34 -14.81
CA ILE A 220 -28.36 2.45 -15.90
C ILE A 220 -29.11 1.21 -15.39
N HIS A 221 -28.85 0.79 -14.14
CA HIS A 221 -29.49 -0.36 -13.52
C HIS A 221 -29.50 -0.23 -12.00
N ILE A 222 -30.34 -1.00 -11.32
CA ILE A 222 -30.42 -1.07 -9.86
C ILE A 222 -30.54 -2.54 -9.45
N ASP A 223 -29.53 -3.06 -8.76
CA ASP A 223 -29.54 -4.42 -8.22
C ASP A 223 -30.18 -4.44 -6.82
N PHE A 224 -30.94 -5.50 -6.53
CA PHE A 224 -31.57 -5.75 -5.23
C PHE A 224 -31.02 -7.06 -4.65
N PRO A 225 -30.09 -7.01 -3.68
CA PRO A 225 -29.55 -8.22 -3.06
C PRO A 225 -30.64 -9.06 -2.36
N SER A 226 -30.42 -10.37 -2.31
CA SER A 226 -31.28 -11.33 -1.61
C SER A 226 -31.15 -11.17 -0.08
N HIS A 227 -32.22 -11.54 0.65
CA HIS A 227 -32.26 -11.50 2.13
C HIS A 227 -32.84 -12.83 2.68
N PRO A 228 -32.06 -13.92 2.70
CA PRO A 228 -32.53 -15.22 3.14
C PRO A 228 -32.79 -15.24 4.66
N LYS A 229 -33.99 -15.69 5.07
CA LYS A 229 -34.40 -15.72 6.50
C LYS A 229 -33.75 -16.85 7.33
N SER A 230 -33.19 -17.88 6.69
CA SER A 230 -32.53 -19.01 7.37
C SER A 230 -31.04 -19.04 7.02
N GLY A 231 -30.18 -19.21 8.04
CA GLY A 231 -28.73 -19.31 7.86
C GLY A 231 -28.31 -20.50 6.99
N LEU A 232 -27.09 -20.39 6.40
CA LEU A 232 -26.47 -21.30 5.43
C LEU A 232 -27.48 -21.90 4.45
N HIS A 233 -27.67 -21.20 3.32
CA HIS A 233 -28.57 -21.54 2.22
C HIS A 233 -28.86 -23.04 2.13
N THR A 234 -29.90 -23.50 2.85
CA THR A 234 -30.41 -24.85 2.66
C THR A 234 -30.82 -24.88 1.21
N ALA A 235 -30.29 -25.82 0.43
CA ALA A 235 -30.48 -25.95 -1.02
C ALA A 235 -31.97 -25.95 -1.40
N SER A 236 -32.55 -24.76 -1.43
CA SER A 236 -33.89 -24.46 -1.89
C SER A 236 -33.78 -24.27 -3.38
N ALA A 237 -34.73 -24.81 -4.13
CA ALA A 237 -34.81 -24.61 -5.58
C ALA A 237 -34.92 -23.12 -5.97
N ASP A 238 -35.28 -22.25 -5.02
CA ASP A 238 -35.51 -20.82 -5.24
C ASP A 238 -34.31 -19.92 -4.90
N TYR A 239 -33.23 -20.47 -4.34
CA TYR A 239 -32.02 -19.68 -4.03
C TYR A 239 -30.99 -19.77 -5.15
N SER A 240 -30.57 -18.62 -5.69
CA SER A 240 -29.54 -18.53 -6.73
C SER A 240 -28.59 -17.38 -6.42
N THR A 241 -27.30 -17.62 -6.66
CA THR A 241 -26.23 -16.61 -6.65
C THR A 241 -25.99 -16.04 -8.05
N GLN A 242 -26.74 -16.49 -9.06
CA GLN A 242 -26.59 -15.98 -10.42
C GLN A 242 -27.14 -14.56 -10.53
N PRO A 243 -26.46 -13.68 -11.28
CA PRO A 243 -27.00 -12.37 -11.61
C PRO A 243 -28.37 -12.50 -12.28
N PRO A 244 -29.41 -11.79 -11.80
CA PRO A 244 -30.69 -11.75 -12.48
C PRO A 244 -30.58 -10.97 -13.80
N ASN A 245 -31.48 -11.25 -14.74
CA ASN A 245 -31.61 -10.47 -15.98
C ASN A 245 -31.88 -8.99 -15.66
N LEU A 246 -31.44 -8.10 -16.54
CA LEU A 246 -31.51 -6.65 -16.31
C LEU A 246 -32.95 -6.10 -16.22
N GLU A 247 -33.95 -6.84 -16.70
CA GLU A 247 -35.37 -6.46 -16.59
C GLU A 247 -36.02 -6.83 -15.26
N VAL A 248 -35.36 -7.66 -14.43
CA VAL A 248 -35.91 -8.08 -13.13
C VAL A 248 -35.94 -6.90 -12.16
N THR A 249 -37.05 -6.77 -11.44
CA THR A 249 -37.26 -5.74 -10.41
C THR A 249 -37.37 -6.38 -9.03
N CYS A 250 -37.28 -5.58 -7.97
CA CYS A 250 -37.40 -6.07 -6.59
C CYS A 250 -38.74 -6.79 -6.36
N ASP A 251 -38.69 -8.08 -6.05
CA ASP A 251 -39.85 -8.94 -5.76
C ASP A 251 -40.16 -9.04 -4.26
N ARG A 252 -39.24 -8.57 -3.41
CA ARG A 252 -39.40 -8.48 -1.96
C ARG A 252 -39.85 -7.08 -1.49
N GLY A 253 -40.43 -7.03 -0.30
CA GLY A 253 -40.66 -5.77 0.42
C GLY A 253 -39.33 -5.06 0.69
N ARG A 254 -39.38 -3.72 0.69
CA ARG A 254 -38.22 -2.87 0.94
C ARG A 254 -37.82 -2.88 2.41
N ILE A 255 -36.53 -2.87 2.66
CA ILE A 255 -35.96 -2.95 4.01
C ILE A 255 -35.50 -1.56 4.42
N PRO A 256 -36.13 -0.93 5.43
CA PRO A 256 -35.70 0.39 5.88
C PRO A 256 -34.35 0.32 6.56
N PRO A 257 -33.46 1.32 6.37
CA PRO A 257 -32.15 1.31 7.01
C PRO A 257 -32.29 1.26 8.54
N PRO A 258 -31.31 0.68 9.26
CA PRO A 258 -31.23 0.83 10.71
C PRO A 258 -31.26 2.31 11.09
N LYS A 259 -31.92 2.67 12.21
CA LYS A 259 -31.98 4.06 12.71
C LYS A 259 -31.16 4.29 13.97
N MET A 260 -30.56 3.23 14.51
CA MET A 260 -29.66 3.36 15.66
C MET A 260 -28.39 4.06 15.20
N LYS A 261 -27.98 5.09 15.95
CA LYS A 261 -26.74 5.82 15.69
C LYS A 261 -25.56 5.01 16.17
N HIS A 262 -24.46 5.06 15.41
CA HIS A 262 -23.19 4.48 15.80
C HIS A 262 -22.07 5.47 15.47
N GLU A 263 -21.95 6.49 16.31
CA GLU A 263 -21.07 7.64 16.09
C GLU A 263 -19.67 7.41 16.64
N TYR A 264 -18.67 8.02 15.99
CA TYR A 264 -17.27 8.01 16.42
C TYR A 264 -16.68 9.41 16.60
N LEU A 265 -17.37 10.45 16.11
CA LEU A 265 -16.97 11.84 16.32
C LEU A 265 -17.26 12.24 17.77
N ALA A 266 -16.28 12.86 18.43
CA ALA A 266 -16.30 13.11 19.87
C ALA A 266 -17.50 13.96 20.33
N ASP A 267 -17.96 14.88 19.50
CA ASP A 267 -19.12 15.75 19.68
C ASP A 267 -20.47 15.07 19.40
N HIS A 268 -20.46 13.87 18.81
CA HIS A 268 -21.66 13.05 18.54
C HIS A 268 -21.81 11.85 19.48
N LEU A 269 -20.85 11.61 20.39
CA LEU A 269 -20.90 10.47 21.32
C LEU A 269 -22.03 10.64 22.37
N ASP A 270 -22.73 9.54 22.65
CA ASP A 270 -23.74 9.49 23.71
C ASP A 270 -23.11 9.35 25.12
N THR A 271 -23.94 9.41 26.17
CA THR A 271 -23.45 9.30 27.55
C THR A 271 -22.81 7.94 27.87
N ALA A 272 -23.17 6.88 27.14
CA ALA A 272 -22.59 5.56 27.34
C ALA A 272 -21.15 5.48 26.80
N ASN A 273 -20.81 6.33 25.82
CA ASN A 273 -19.50 6.47 25.21
C ASN A 273 -18.84 7.82 25.53
N ALA A 274 -19.14 8.41 26.70
CA ALA A 274 -18.60 9.70 27.09
C ALA A 274 -17.06 9.72 26.99
N PRO A 275 -16.45 10.82 26.47
CA PRO A 275 -15.01 10.95 26.38
C PRO A 275 -14.34 10.67 27.73
N ARG A 276 -13.25 9.89 27.70
CA ARG A 276 -12.44 9.62 28.89
C ARG A 276 -11.76 10.91 29.35
N GLU A 277 -11.36 10.94 30.62
CA GLU A 277 -10.38 11.92 31.08
C GLU A 277 -9.11 11.84 30.21
N PRO A 278 -8.58 12.98 29.72
CA PRO A 278 -7.42 12.98 28.84
C PRO A 278 -6.21 12.25 29.46
N LEU A 279 -5.50 11.51 28.62
CA LEU A 279 -4.21 10.94 29.01
C LEU A 279 -3.21 12.07 29.31
N LYS A 280 -2.26 11.80 30.20
CA LYS A 280 -1.16 12.74 30.47
C LYS A 280 -0.34 12.94 29.18
N PRO A 281 0.08 14.17 28.83
CA PRO A 281 0.84 14.42 27.62
C PRO A 281 2.15 13.64 27.54
N LEU A 282 2.48 13.15 26.34
CA LEU A 282 3.77 12.55 25.98
C LEU A 282 4.36 13.36 24.83
N HIS A 283 5.44 14.11 25.10
CA HIS A 283 6.10 14.95 24.11
C HIS A 283 7.34 14.27 23.54
N VAL A 284 7.42 14.19 22.21
CA VAL A 284 8.61 13.77 21.46
C VAL A 284 9.29 15.01 20.91
N ILE A 285 10.50 15.32 21.38
CA ILE A 285 11.20 16.58 21.07
C ILE A 285 12.63 16.27 20.63
N GLN A 286 13.05 16.88 19.53
CA GLN A 286 14.44 16.86 19.04
C GLN A 286 15.05 18.27 19.13
N PRO A 287 15.63 18.66 20.29
CA PRO A 287 16.03 20.04 20.55
C PRO A 287 17.18 20.53 19.64
N GLU A 288 17.97 19.61 19.09
CA GLU A 288 19.10 19.89 18.20
C GLU A 288 18.77 19.60 16.72
N GLY A 289 17.48 19.40 16.41
CA GLY A 289 17.01 19.01 15.09
C GLY A 289 17.10 17.51 14.82
N VAL A 290 16.81 17.14 13.58
CA VAL A 290 16.77 15.75 13.12
C VAL A 290 18.16 15.26 12.68
N SER A 291 18.33 13.94 12.67
CA SER A 291 19.59 13.27 12.30
C SER A 291 19.64 12.88 10.81
N PHE A 292 18.52 13.03 10.09
CA PHE A 292 18.45 12.82 8.63
C PHE A 292 18.67 14.14 7.89
N LYS A 293 19.10 14.03 6.63
CA LYS A 293 19.24 15.16 5.70
C LYS A 293 18.44 14.89 4.44
N MET A 294 17.88 15.95 3.88
CA MET A 294 17.13 15.92 2.63
C MET A 294 17.81 16.82 1.59
N SER A 295 17.94 16.33 0.36
CA SER A 295 18.34 17.11 -0.81
C SER A 295 17.38 16.80 -1.95
N GLY A 296 16.36 17.65 -2.12
CA GLY A 296 15.19 17.28 -2.91
C GLY A 296 14.54 16.04 -2.31
N ASN A 297 14.38 14.99 -3.11
CA ASN A 297 13.84 13.70 -2.68
C ASN A 297 14.90 12.68 -2.23
N ILE A 298 16.18 13.07 -2.16
CA ILE A 298 17.23 12.18 -1.65
C ILE A 298 17.34 12.35 -0.13
N LEU A 299 17.20 11.23 0.58
CA LEU A 299 17.33 11.13 2.02
C LEU A 299 18.67 10.47 2.39
N GLU A 300 19.35 11.04 3.38
CA GLU A 300 20.52 10.44 4.04
C GLU A 300 20.31 10.36 5.56
N TRP A 301 20.46 9.17 6.15
CA TRP A 301 20.29 8.95 7.60
C TRP A 301 21.09 7.74 8.07
N GLN A 302 21.99 7.92 9.04
CA GLN A 302 22.68 6.81 9.74
C GLN A 302 23.20 5.71 8.79
N GLN A 303 24.07 6.10 7.85
CA GLN A 303 24.63 5.27 6.77
C GLN A 303 23.66 4.89 5.63
N TRP A 304 22.35 5.04 5.81
CA TRP A 304 21.38 4.88 4.72
C TRP A 304 21.39 6.07 3.78
N LYS A 305 21.25 5.79 2.49
CA LYS A 305 20.93 6.77 1.45
C LYS A 305 19.90 6.19 0.48
N MET A 306 18.87 6.96 0.16
CA MET A 306 17.78 6.52 -0.72
C MET A 306 17.08 7.70 -1.41
N HIS A 307 16.36 7.41 -2.48
CA HIS A 307 15.39 8.31 -3.11
C HIS A 307 13.98 8.02 -2.60
N ILE A 308 13.20 9.06 -2.32
CA ILE A 308 11.79 8.98 -1.92
C ILE A 308 10.92 9.49 -3.06
N GLY A 309 10.29 8.57 -3.77
CA GLY A 309 9.37 8.86 -4.86
C GLY A 309 7.91 8.83 -4.44
N PHE A 310 7.07 9.30 -5.37
CA PHE A 310 5.62 9.25 -5.26
C PHE A 310 5.03 8.95 -6.64
N THR A 311 4.00 8.11 -6.72
CA THR A 311 3.22 7.93 -7.95
C THR A 311 1.73 8.00 -7.65
N ALA A 312 0.94 8.45 -8.64
CA ALA A 312 -0.51 8.53 -8.51
C ALA A 312 -1.13 7.16 -8.17
N ARG A 313 -0.51 6.08 -8.67
CA ARG A 313 -0.97 4.70 -8.48
C ARG A 313 -0.50 4.06 -7.17
N GLU A 314 0.81 3.97 -6.95
CA GLU A 314 1.39 3.20 -5.83
C GLU A 314 1.52 4.05 -4.55
N GLY A 315 1.43 5.37 -4.67
CA GLY A 315 1.72 6.29 -3.57
C GLY A 315 3.22 6.38 -3.32
N VAL A 316 3.64 6.24 -2.07
CA VAL A 316 5.06 6.29 -1.68
C VAL A 316 5.86 5.13 -2.31
N VAL A 317 7.00 5.47 -2.93
CA VAL A 317 7.92 4.51 -3.55
C VAL A 317 9.33 4.82 -3.07
N LEU A 318 10.08 3.80 -2.65
CA LEU A 318 11.48 3.97 -2.29
C LEU A 318 12.37 3.52 -3.44
N GLY A 319 13.38 4.33 -3.75
CA GLY A 319 14.35 4.08 -4.82
C GLY A 319 15.79 4.07 -4.32
N THR A 320 16.65 3.37 -5.05
CA THR A 320 18.13 3.46 -4.95
C THR A 320 18.67 3.39 -3.51
N VAL A 321 18.15 2.45 -2.72
CA VAL A 321 18.51 2.24 -1.31
C VAL A 321 19.92 1.64 -1.22
N THR A 322 20.79 2.36 -0.52
CA THR A 322 22.19 1.98 -0.27
C THR A 322 22.55 2.15 1.20
N TYR A 323 23.60 1.46 1.63
CA TYR A 323 24.17 1.55 2.96
C TYR A 323 25.68 1.81 2.88
N ASN A 324 26.19 2.79 3.62
CA ASN A 324 27.61 3.08 3.74
C ASN A 324 28.26 2.19 4.82
N ASP A 325 28.90 1.11 4.38
CA ASP A 325 29.63 0.17 5.24
C ASP A 325 31.11 0.59 5.33
N ALA A 326 31.43 1.38 6.35
CA ALA A 326 32.79 1.83 6.66
C ALA A 326 33.52 2.51 5.47
N GLY A 327 32.81 3.33 4.70
CA GLY A 327 33.32 4.06 3.54
C GLY A 327 32.97 3.42 2.19
N GLU A 328 32.51 2.17 2.19
CA GLU A 328 32.03 1.48 0.99
C GLU A 328 30.51 1.64 0.88
N VAL A 329 30.04 2.36 -0.15
CA VAL A 329 28.59 2.45 -0.45
C VAL A 329 28.15 1.15 -1.11
N ARG A 330 27.31 0.39 -0.41
CA ARG A 330 26.83 -0.92 -0.84
C ARG A 330 25.35 -0.85 -1.15
N PRO A 331 24.92 -1.26 -2.35
CA PRO A 331 23.50 -1.26 -2.69
C PRO A 331 22.73 -2.36 -1.95
N VAL A 332 21.44 -2.11 -1.70
CA VAL A 332 20.55 -3.03 -0.98
C VAL A 332 19.28 -3.31 -1.79
N PHE A 333 18.50 -2.27 -2.12
CA PHE A 333 17.29 -2.38 -2.92
C PHE A 333 17.25 -1.27 -3.98
N TYR A 334 16.90 -1.59 -5.22
CA TYR A 334 16.72 -0.60 -6.26
C TYR A 334 15.35 0.08 -6.18
N ARG A 335 14.27 -0.67 -5.91
CA ARG A 335 12.91 -0.12 -5.80
C ARG A 335 12.02 -0.94 -4.88
N MET A 336 11.24 -0.28 -4.02
CA MET A 336 10.26 -0.91 -3.14
C MET A 336 8.94 -0.14 -3.14
N SER A 337 7.81 -0.83 -3.27
CA SER A 337 6.47 -0.23 -3.31
C SER A 337 5.34 -1.23 -3.03
N CYS A 338 4.15 -0.73 -2.72
CA CYS A 338 2.91 -1.49 -2.80
C CYS A 338 2.41 -1.46 -4.26
N ALA A 339 2.64 -2.54 -5.01
CA ALA A 339 2.39 -2.58 -6.45
C ALA A 339 0.97 -2.98 -6.83
N GLU A 340 0.27 -3.70 -5.96
CA GLU A 340 -1.16 -3.99 -6.10
C GLU A 340 -1.76 -4.36 -4.75
N MET A 341 -3.08 -4.28 -4.64
CA MET A 341 -3.85 -4.92 -3.56
C MET A 341 -5.12 -5.53 -4.15
N VAL A 342 -5.69 -6.54 -3.50
CA VAL A 342 -7.07 -6.97 -3.77
C VAL A 342 -7.84 -7.17 -2.46
N VAL A 343 -9.08 -6.72 -2.42
CA VAL A 343 -9.98 -6.83 -1.25
C VAL A 343 -11.22 -7.67 -1.57
N PRO A 344 -11.10 -9.01 -1.71
CA PRO A 344 -12.23 -9.88 -2.05
C PRO A 344 -13.17 -10.08 -0.87
N TYR A 345 -14.46 -9.80 -1.07
CA TYR A 345 -15.53 -10.12 -0.14
C TYR A 345 -16.05 -11.56 -0.35
N GLY A 346 -16.49 -12.18 0.73
CA GLY A 346 -16.85 -13.60 0.78
C GLY A 346 -18.34 -13.92 0.65
N SER A 347 -19.23 -12.92 0.53
CA SER A 347 -20.65 -13.18 0.30
C SER A 347 -20.90 -13.57 -1.16
N PRO A 348 -21.52 -14.73 -1.42
CA PRO A 348 -21.82 -15.18 -2.79
C PRO A 348 -23.12 -14.57 -3.34
N ASP A 349 -23.93 -13.91 -2.50
CA ASP A 349 -25.21 -13.34 -2.90
C ASP A 349 -25.01 -12.20 -3.90
N HIS A 350 -25.70 -12.27 -5.04
CA HIS A 350 -25.62 -11.21 -6.04
C HIS A 350 -26.11 -9.86 -5.46
N PRO A 351 -25.39 -8.75 -5.66
CA PRO A 351 -24.20 -8.56 -6.49
C PRO A 351 -22.88 -8.52 -5.71
N HIS A 352 -22.85 -8.96 -4.45
CA HIS A 352 -21.66 -8.88 -3.59
C HIS A 352 -20.41 -9.58 -4.15
N PRO A 353 -20.50 -10.62 -5.01
CA PRO A 353 -19.34 -11.14 -5.73
C PRO A 353 -18.56 -10.08 -6.50
N ARG A 354 -19.15 -8.93 -6.87
CA ARG A 354 -18.45 -7.82 -7.54
C ARG A 354 -17.50 -7.04 -6.63
N LYS A 355 -17.58 -7.23 -5.30
CA LYS A 355 -16.74 -6.55 -4.32
C LYS A 355 -15.41 -7.29 -4.19
N PHE A 356 -14.48 -6.96 -5.08
CA PHE A 356 -13.09 -7.44 -5.06
C PHE A 356 -12.11 -6.34 -5.47
N ALA A 357 -12.25 -5.17 -4.86
CA ALA A 357 -11.55 -3.97 -5.30
C ALA A 357 -10.03 -4.17 -5.37
N PHE A 358 -9.43 -3.73 -6.48
CA PHE A 358 -7.98 -3.68 -6.62
C PHE A 358 -7.52 -2.26 -6.35
N ASP A 359 -7.41 -1.87 -5.07
CA ASP A 359 -7.39 -0.44 -4.74
C ASP A 359 -6.23 0.34 -5.38
N VAL A 360 -5.07 -0.29 -5.55
CA VAL A 360 -3.94 0.31 -6.29
C VAL A 360 -4.30 0.44 -7.77
N GLY A 361 -4.71 -0.64 -8.45
CA GLY A 361 -4.97 -0.64 -9.89
C GLY A 361 -6.29 -0.04 -10.36
N GLU A 362 -7.30 0.07 -9.50
CA GLU A 362 -8.64 0.57 -9.83
C GLU A 362 -8.86 2.02 -9.37
N TYR A 363 -8.20 2.47 -8.30
CA TYR A 363 -8.38 3.82 -7.75
C TYR A 363 -7.07 4.61 -7.68
N GLY A 364 -5.97 3.96 -7.31
CA GLY A 364 -4.66 4.58 -7.10
C GLY A 364 -4.46 5.07 -5.68
N MET A 365 -3.54 4.46 -4.93
CA MET A 365 -3.31 4.82 -3.53
C MET A 365 -2.68 6.21 -3.36
N GLY A 366 -1.93 6.67 -4.36
CA GLY A 366 -1.34 8.01 -4.35
C GLY A 366 -2.39 9.11 -4.50
N VAL A 367 -3.33 8.98 -5.46
CA VAL A 367 -4.42 9.95 -5.62
C VAL A 367 -5.39 9.94 -4.42
N GLN A 368 -5.42 8.85 -3.67
CA GLN A 368 -6.20 8.68 -2.44
C GLN A 368 -5.42 9.05 -1.16
N ALA A 369 -4.18 9.54 -1.28
CA ALA A 369 -3.37 9.91 -0.12
C ALA A 369 -4.00 11.09 0.65
N ASN A 370 -3.95 11.02 1.97
CA ASN A 370 -4.44 12.10 2.83
C ASN A 370 -3.42 13.24 2.90
N GLU A 371 -3.90 14.46 3.15
CA GLU A 371 -3.03 15.57 3.56
C GLU A 371 -2.74 15.43 5.07
N LEU A 372 -1.57 14.88 5.39
CA LEU A 372 -1.20 14.56 6.76
C LEU A 372 -0.98 15.82 7.61
N SER A 373 -1.54 15.83 8.82
CA SER A 373 -1.51 16.96 9.74
C SER A 373 -0.46 16.79 10.84
N LEU A 374 0.25 17.87 11.13
CA LEU A 374 1.33 17.90 12.12
C LEU A 374 0.76 17.67 13.53
N GLY A 375 1.31 16.69 14.26
CA GLY A 375 0.93 16.39 15.64
C GLY A 375 -0.30 15.47 15.81
N CYS A 376 -0.98 15.09 14.71
CA CYS A 376 -2.05 14.09 14.71
C CYS A 376 -1.59 12.78 14.04
N ASP A 377 -1.34 12.82 12.74
CA ASP A 377 -0.98 11.62 11.97
C ASP A 377 0.50 11.23 12.17
N CYS A 378 1.34 12.25 12.37
CA CYS A 378 2.77 12.11 12.65
C CYS A 378 3.17 12.93 13.88
N LEU A 379 3.86 12.29 14.83
CA LEU A 379 4.27 12.88 16.10
C LEU A 379 5.78 13.06 16.18
N GLY A 380 6.25 14.27 16.50
CA GLY A 380 7.66 14.58 16.67
C GLY A 380 8.11 15.75 15.79
N THR A 381 9.35 15.69 15.28
CA THR A 381 9.90 16.68 14.35
C THR A 381 9.81 16.12 12.92
N ILE A 382 8.86 16.62 12.14
CA ILE A 382 8.43 16.01 10.88
C ILE A 382 8.91 16.81 9.67
N HIS A 383 9.35 16.12 8.63
CA HIS A 383 9.51 16.65 7.27
C HIS A 383 8.45 16.04 6.36
N TYR A 384 7.79 16.87 5.53
CA TYR A 384 6.77 16.41 4.59
C TYR A 384 7.23 16.58 3.15
N LEU A 385 6.82 15.65 2.29
CA LEU A 385 6.92 15.78 0.83
C LEU A 385 5.51 15.81 0.21
N PRO A 386 5.30 16.62 -0.84
CA PRO A 386 4.02 16.66 -1.54
C PRO A 386 3.85 15.47 -2.50
N GLY A 387 2.59 15.20 -2.83
CA GLY A 387 2.20 14.34 -3.96
C GLY A 387 1.49 15.16 -5.03
N HIS A 388 1.72 14.84 -6.30
CA HIS A 388 1.08 15.50 -7.43
C HIS A 388 0.41 14.49 -8.36
N PHE A 389 -0.73 14.86 -8.93
CA PHE A 389 -1.41 14.09 -9.96
C PHE A 389 -2.21 14.99 -10.91
N ILE A 390 -2.63 14.45 -12.05
CA ILE A 390 -3.40 15.17 -13.07
C ILE A 390 -4.90 15.08 -12.81
N GLY A 391 -5.60 16.21 -12.84
CA GLY A 391 -7.07 16.29 -12.78
C GLY A 391 -7.71 16.09 -14.16
N HIS A 392 -9.02 15.86 -14.19
CA HIS A 392 -9.80 15.62 -15.43
C HIS A 392 -9.67 16.71 -16.50
N ASP A 393 -9.46 17.95 -16.08
CA ASP A 393 -9.29 19.13 -16.92
C ASP A 393 -7.84 19.36 -17.34
N GLY A 394 -6.92 18.49 -16.90
CA GLY A 394 -5.49 18.56 -17.14
C GLY A 394 -4.75 19.50 -16.20
N ASN A 395 -5.39 20.03 -15.15
CA ASN A 395 -4.71 20.80 -14.11
C ASN A 395 -4.00 19.88 -13.12
N THR A 396 -2.96 20.40 -12.47
CA THR A 396 -2.29 19.67 -11.39
C THR A 396 -3.11 19.74 -10.11
N VAL A 397 -3.32 18.59 -9.47
CA VAL A 397 -3.79 18.50 -8.08
C VAL A 397 -2.59 18.19 -7.19
N THR A 398 -2.47 18.90 -6.07
CA THR A 398 -1.37 18.75 -5.11
C THR A 398 -1.89 18.39 -3.73
N ILE A 399 -1.38 17.29 -3.19
CA ILE A 399 -1.54 16.89 -1.79
C ILE A 399 -0.28 17.39 -1.07
N LYS A 400 -0.40 18.44 -0.27
CA LYS A 400 0.77 19.18 0.26
C LYS A 400 1.65 18.31 1.16
N ASN A 401 1.02 17.52 2.02
CA ASN A 401 1.68 16.71 3.03
C ASN A 401 1.36 15.23 2.80
N ALA A 402 1.66 14.70 1.61
CA ALA A 402 1.32 13.32 1.24
C ALA A 402 2.22 12.30 1.95
N ILE A 403 3.51 12.60 2.07
CA ILE A 403 4.50 11.73 2.71
C ILE A 403 5.05 12.42 3.95
N CYS A 404 5.11 11.69 5.04
CA CYS A 404 5.67 12.10 6.31
C CYS A 404 6.99 11.36 6.57
N ILE A 405 8.02 12.11 7.00
CA ILE A 405 9.36 11.60 7.28
C ILE A 405 9.82 12.09 8.65
N HIS A 406 10.16 11.17 9.53
CA HIS A 406 10.68 11.47 10.87
C HIS A 406 11.50 10.30 11.43
N GLU A 407 12.10 10.49 12.61
CA GLU A 407 12.77 9.42 13.32
C GLU A 407 12.16 9.19 14.71
N GLU A 408 12.05 7.93 15.10
CA GLU A 408 11.43 7.50 16.36
C GLU A 408 12.40 6.65 17.17
N ASP A 409 12.35 6.80 18.49
CA ASP A 409 12.99 5.82 19.38
C ASP A 409 12.39 4.42 19.13
N ALA A 410 13.27 3.42 19.01
CA ALA A 410 12.89 2.04 18.73
C ALA A 410 13.31 1.08 19.86
N GLY A 411 13.38 1.57 21.10
CA GLY A 411 13.73 0.76 22.27
C GLY A 411 15.22 0.40 22.34
N LEU A 412 15.54 -0.85 22.69
CA LEU A 412 16.91 -1.34 22.78
C LEU A 412 17.40 -1.84 21.42
N LEU A 413 18.59 -1.42 21.02
CA LEU A 413 19.29 -1.93 19.85
C LEU A 413 20.04 -3.21 20.20
N TRP A 414 20.89 -3.14 21.23
CA TRP A 414 21.57 -4.28 21.81
C TRP A 414 21.96 -4.02 23.26
N LYS A 415 22.08 -5.08 24.06
CA LYS A 415 22.50 -5.04 25.45
C LYS A 415 23.25 -6.31 25.81
N HIS A 416 24.28 -6.18 26.62
CA HIS A 416 24.94 -7.31 27.26
C HIS A 416 25.36 -6.97 28.70
N THR A 417 25.32 -7.95 29.59
CA THR A 417 25.75 -7.83 30.98
C THR A 417 26.60 -9.04 31.33
N ASP A 418 27.86 -8.82 31.72
CA ASP A 418 28.70 -9.87 32.28
C ASP A 418 28.34 -10.06 33.76
N TYR A 419 27.80 -11.24 34.08
CA TYR A 419 27.33 -11.56 35.44
C TYR A 419 28.48 -11.82 36.42
N ARG A 420 29.71 -12.00 35.94
CA ARG A 420 30.86 -12.33 36.79
C ARG A 420 31.21 -11.16 37.70
N PRO A 421 31.81 -11.40 38.88
CA PRO A 421 32.29 -10.31 39.73
C PRO A 421 33.23 -9.36 38.96
N GLY A 422 32.93 -8.06 39.00
CA GLY A 422 33.65 -7.04 38.21
C GLY A 422 33.22 -6.94 36.73
N GLY A 423 32.20 -7.70 36.32
CA GLY A 423 31.64 -7.70 34.97
C GLY A 423 30.92 -6.38 34.64
N ARG A 424 30.98 -6.00 33.36
CA ARG A 424 30.39 -4.75 32.85
C ARG A 424 29.05 -5.00 32.18
N SER A 425 28.18 -3.99 32.24
CA SER A 425 26.93 -3.91 31.48
C SER A 425 27.01 -2.80 30.44
N GLN A 426 26.51 -3.05 29.24
CA GLN A 426 26.37 -2.03 28.19
C GLN A 426 25.00 -2.16 27.53
N SER A 427 24.37 -1.02 27.25
CA SER A 427 23.07 -0.93 26.57
C SER A 427 23.12 0.21 25.56
N VAL A 428 22.70 -0.08 24.33
CA VAL A 428 22.57 0.91 23.25
C VAL A 428 21.11 0.98 22.84
N ARG A 429 20.58 2.20 22.71
CA ARG A 429 19.22 2.44 22.23
C ARG A 429 19.15 2.38 20.71
N SER A 430 18.01 1.93 20.21
CA SER A 430 17.71 1.92 18.79
C SER A 430 16.95 3.18 18.40
N ARG A 431 17.06 3.54 17.13
CA ARG A 431 16.25 4.54 16.46
C ARG A 431 15.85 3.98 15.12
N LYS A 432 14.65 4.32 14.66
CA LYS A 432 14.21 4.03 13.30
C LYS A 432 13.90 5.33 12.58
N LEU A 433 14.24 5.39 11.30
CA LEU A 433 13.70 6.36 10.37
C LEU A 433 12.36 5.81 9.84
N VAL A 434 11.34 6.66 9.81
CA VAL A 434 9.99 6.33 9.34
C VAL A 434 9.69 7.19 8.11
N ILE A 435 9.28 6.54 7.02
CA ILE A 435 8.76 7.19 5.81
C ILE A 435 7.34 6.65 5.59
N SER A 436 6.33 7.48 5.74
CA SER A 436 4.93 7.03 5.75
C SER A 436 3.98 7.81 4.88
N MET A 437 2.93 7.13 4.43
CA MET A 437 1.78 7.68 3.71
C MET A 437 0.51 7.01 4.26
N ILE A 438 -0.56 7.78 4.38
CA ILE A 438 -1.91 7.26 4.68
C ILE A 438 -2.81 7.59 3.50
N CYS A 439 -3.64 6.64 3.08
CA CYS A 439 -4.64 6.86 2.05
C CYS A 439 -6.01 6.32 2.48
N THR A 440 -7.07 7.01 2.06
CA THR A 440 -8.46 6.63 2.31
C THR A 440 -9.08 6.08 1.03
N VAL A 441 -9.53 4.84 1.05
CA VAL A 441 -10.26 4.23 -0.07
C VAL A 441 -11.69 3.97 0.38
N ALA A 442 -12.55 4.96 0.11
CA ALA A 442 -13.92 5.02 0.60
C ALA A 442 -13.98 4.82 2.13
N ASN A 443 -14.42 3.65 2.59
CA ASN A 443 -14.61 3.34 4.00
C ASN A 443 -13.32 2.97 4.75
N TYR A 444 -12.24 2.55 4.07
CA TYR A 444 -11.03 2.06 4.73
C TYR A 444 -9.87 3.05 4.65
N GLU A 445 -9.03 3.05 5.69
CA GLU A 445 -7.73 3.70 5.71
C GLU A 445 -6.59 2.67 5.71
N TYR A 446 -5.62 2.90 4.83
CA TYR A 446 -4.36 2.14 4.78
C TYR A 446 -3.19 3.07 5.02
N ALA A 447 -2.38 2.74 6.02
CA ALA A 447 -1.17 3.49 6.34
C ALA A 447 0.07 2.61 6.13
N PHE A 448 0.98 3.05 5.27
CA PHE A 448 2.23 2.36 4.95
C PHE A 448 3.39 3.07 5.66
N TYR A 449 4.13 2.33 6.49
CA TYR A 449 5.29 2.84 7.21
C TYR A 449 6.53 2.04 6.80
N TRP A 450 7.40 2.65 6.00
CA TRP A 450 8.71 2.11 5.70
C TRP A 450 9.68 2.53 6.79
N ASN A 451 10.18 1.55 7.55
CA ASN A 451 11.06 1.75 8.69
C ASN A 451 12.48 1.26 8.36
N PHE A 452 13.48 2.12 8.60
CA PHE A 452 14.91 1.79 8.48
C PHE A 452 15.57 1.85 9.84
N TYR A 453 16.35 0.83 10.18
CA TYR A 453 16.95 0.67 11.50
C TYR A 453 18.48 0.79 11.45
N LEU A 454 19.07 1.07 12.61
CA LEU A 454 20.53 1.21 12.78
C LEU A 454 21.30 -0.10 12.56
N ASP A 455 20.64 -1.26 12.72
CA ASP A 455 21.24 -2.58 12.52
C ASP A 455 21.23 -3.06 11.05
N GLY A 456 20.80 -2.20 10.12
CA GLY A 456 20.64 -2.55 8.71
C GLY A 456 19.28 -3.17 8.37
N THR A 457 18.37 -3.34 9.33
CA THR A 457 17.01 -3.85 9.06
C THR A 457 16.18 -2.83 8.29
N VAL A 458 15.40 -3.32 7.33
CA VAL A 458 14.32 -2.59 6.66
C VAL A 458 12.99 -3.29 6.98
N GLU A 459 11.95 -2.54 7.26
CA GLU A 459 10.61 -3.07 7.56
C GLU A 459 9.55 -2.27 6.82
N LEU A 460 8.52 -2.95 6.32
CA LEU A 460 7.25 -2.33 5.97
C LEU A 460 6.24 -2.74 7.03
N GLU A 461 5.68 -1.76 7.74
CA GLU A 461 4.47 -1.93 8.54
C GLU A 461 3.28 -1.33 7.78
N THR A 462 2.30 -2.16 7.45
CA THR A 462 1.01 -1.71 6.93
C THR A 462 -0.01 -1.75 8.06
N ARG A 463 -0.71 -0.65 8.27
CA ARG A 463 -1.78 -0.49 9.25
C ARG A 463 -3.11 -0.33 8.55
N LEU A 464 -4.08 -1.14 8.94
CA LEU A 464 -5.45 -1.08 8.43
C LEU A 464 -6.34 -0.51 9.54
N THR A 465 -7.11 0.53 9.24
CA THR A 465 -8.10 1.14 10.14
C THR A 465 -9.24 1.72 9.29
N GLY A 466 -10.10 2.55 9.86
CA GLY A 466 -11.27 3.08 9.17
C GLY A 466 -12.53 2.31 9.51
N ILE A 467 -13.51 2.35 8.63
CA ILE A 467 -14.86 1.83 8.87
C ILE A 467 -15.08 0.57 8.03
N LEU A 468 -15.76 -0.43 8.59
CA LEU A 468 -16.13 -1.64 7.87
C LEU A 468 -17.06 -1.30 6.69
N ASN A 469 -16.87 -1.96 5.54
CA ASN A 469 -17.91 -2.00 4.53
C ASN A 469 -19.10 -2.81 5.06
N VAL A 470 -20.29 -2.25 5.00
CA VAL A 470 -21.48 -2.86 5.59
C VAL A 470 -22.66 -2.89 4.62
N TYR A 471 -23.54 -3.85 4.84
CA TYR A 471 -24.82 -3.97 4.16
C TYR A 471 -25.94 -4.17 5.20
N THR A 472 -27.17 -3.83 4.82
CA THR A 472 -28.32 -3.90 5.72
C THR A 472 -28.79 -5.34 5.90
N LEU A 473 -29.26 -5.69 7.10
CA LEU A 473 -30.00 -6.92 7.36
C LEU A 473 -31.49 -6.60 7.53
N ALA A 474 -32.34 -7.50 7.05
CA ALA A 474 -33.75 -7.53 7.41
C ALA A 474 -33.93 -7.90 8.89
N GLU A 475 -35.10 -7.60 9.44
CA GLU A 475 -35.42 -8.01 10.81
C GLU A 475 -35.47 -9.54 10.93
N GLY A 476 -34.71 -10.09 11.88
CA GLY A 476 -34.57 -11.53 12.10
C GLY A 476 -33.60 -12.25 11.14
N GLU A 477 -33.02 -11.55 10.16
CA GLU A 477 -32.01 -12.12 9.26
C GLU A 477 -30.68 -12.40 9.99
N GLN A 478 -30.01 -13.48 9.60
CA GLN A 478 -28.73 -13.88 10.16
C GLN A 478 -27.59 -13.56 9.19
N ALA A 479 -26.53 -12.92 9.67
CA ALA A 479 -25.31 -12.69 8.91
C ALA A 479 -24.58 -14.03 8.66
N THR A 480 -24.73 -14.60 7.46
CA THR A 480 -24.17 -15.93 7.12
C THR A 480 -22.72 -15.84 6.62
N PHE A 481 -22.41 -14.84 5.77
CA PHE A 481 -21.08 -14.58 5.22
C PHE A 481 -20.49 -13.28 5.77
N GLY A 482 -20.78 -13.00 7.02
CA GLY A 482 -20.39 -11.77 7.70
C GLY A 482 -20.72 -11.84 9.17
N THR A 483 -20.48 -10.75 9.86
CA THR A 483 -20.83 -10.58 11.26
C THR A 483 -21.80 -9.43 11.41
N GLN A 484 -22.86 -9.65 12.19
CA GLN A 484 -23.75 -8.59 12.60
C GLN A 484 -23.04 -7.77 13.71
N VAL A 485 -22.35 -6.70 13.31
CA VAL A 485 -21.53 -5.88 14.22
C VAL A 485 -22.38 -4.92 15.06
N ALA A 486 -23.59 -4.62 14.60
CA ALA A 486 -24.59 -3.82 15.29
C ALA A 486 -26.00 -4.26 14.83
N PRO A 487 -27.08 -3.87 15.54
CA PRO A 487 -28.44 -4.22 15.15
C PRO A 487 -28.72 -3.96 13.66
N ARG A 488 -28.95 -5.03 12.90
CA ARG A 488 -29.23 -5.03 11.46
C ARG A 488 -28.11 -4.51 10.55
N ILE A 489 -26.85 -4.47 11.01
CA ILE A 489 -25.68 -4.05 10.22
C ILE A 489 -24.77 -5.27 10.01
N ASN A 490 -24.65 -5.73 8.76
CA ASN A 490 -23.81 -6.87 8.39
C ASN A 490 -22.49 -6.41 7.77
N ALA A 491 -21.38 -6.70 8.45
CA ALA A 491 -20.04 -6.57 7.92
C ALA A 491 -19.61 -7.91 7.31
N GLN A 492 -19.54 -7.97 5.99
CA GLN A 492 -19.22 -9.20 5.27
C GLN A 492 -17.75 -9.60 5.45
N TYR A 493 -17.47 -10.91 5.52
CA TYR A 493 -16.10 -11.43 5.56
C TYR A 493 -15.34 -11.02 4.30
N HIS A 494 -14.06 -10.69 4.43
CA HIS A 494 -13.23 -10.30 3.31
C HIS A 494 -11.75 -10.54 3.60
N GLN A 495 -10.90 -10.45 2.59
CA GLN A 495 -9.45 -10.42 2.76
C GLN A 495 -8.91 -9.05 2.36
N HIS A 496 -7.76 -8.67 2.90
CA HIS A 496 -6.93 -7.59 2.36
C HIS A 496 -5.61 -8.21 1.95
N LEU A 497 -5.33 -8.32 0.66
CA LEU A 497 -4.13 -8.99 0.13
C LEU A 497 -3.30 -8.01 -0.69
N PHE A 498 -2.12 -7.67 -0.18
CA PHE A 498 -1.17 -6.73 -0.79
C PHE A 498 -0.12 -7.48 -1.58
N SER A 499 0.31 -6.92 -2.71
CA SER A 499 1.51 -7.33 -3.43
C SER A 499 2.60 -6.28 -3.28
N ILE A 500 3.59 -6.56 -2.44
CA ILE A 500 4.74 -5.69 -2.26
C ILE A 500 5.80 -6.03 -3.30
N ARG A 501 6.11 -5.08 -4.19
CA ARG A 501 7.17 -5.23 -5.18
C ARG A 501 8.49 -4.86 -4.54
N VAL A 502 9.46 -5.77 -4.62
CA VAL A 502 10.84 -5.56 -4.20
C VAL A 502 11.74 -5.87 -5.38
N ASP A 503 12.50 -4.86 -5.78
CA ASP A 503 13.52 -4.94 -6.82
C ASP A 503 14.88 -4.92 -6.11
N PRO A 504 15.45 -6.09 -5.79
CA PRO A 504 16.67 -6.18 -5.02
C PRO A 504 17.90 -5.70 -5.79
N MET A 505 18.89 -5.29 -5.02
CA MET A 505 20.21 -4.96 -5.50
C MET A 505 21.24 -5.28 -4.42
N VAL A 506 21.13 -6.46 -3.80
CA VAL A 506 21.95 -6.85 -2.64
C VAL A 506 23.42 -6.92 -3.08
N ASP A 507 24.20 -5.91 -2.69
CA ASP A 507 25.61 -5.70 -3.09
C ASP A 507 25.87 -5.69 -4.61
N GLY A 508 24.82 -5.57 -5.44
CA GLY A 508 24.87 -5.60 -6.90
C GLY A 508 23.55 -6.10 -7.49
N ILE A 509 23.40 -6.04 -8.81
CA ILE A 509 22.14 -6.34 -9.51
C ILE A 509 21.89 -7.83 -9.73
N ASN A 510 22.94 -8.66 -9.76
CA ASN A 510 22.79 -10.10 -9.94
C ASN A 510 22.54 -10.78 -8.60
N ASN A 511 21.32 -11.22 -8.36
CA ASN A 511 20.90 -11.86 -7.13
C ASN A 511 20.20 -13.19 -7.42
N THR A 512 20.17 -14.06 -6.41
CA THR A 512 19.38 -15.30 -6.40
C THR A 512 18.51 -15.34 -5.15
N VAL A 513 17.28 -15.84 -5.27
CA VAL A 513 16.48 -16.20 -4.08
C VAL A 513 16.82 -17.62 -3.63
N ILE A 514 17.19 -17.78 -2.37
CA ILE A 514 17.33 -19.08 -1.71
C ILE A 514 16.10 -19.31 -0.83
N GLU A 515 15.39 -20.40 -1.07
CA GLU A 515 14.31 -20.92 -0.22
C GLU A 515 14.89 -21.92 0.78
N SER A 516 14.58 -21.75 2.06
CA SER A 516 15.11 -22.55 3.16
C SER A 516 13.98 -23.17 3.95
N ASP A 517 13.97 -24.49 4.08
CA ASP A 517 13.05 -25.21 4.97
C ASP A 517 13.81 -25.70 6.22
N ILE A 518 13.27 -25.39 7.40
CA ILE A 518 13.80 -25.87 8.69
C ILE A 518 13.18 -27.24 8.97
N LYS A 519 14.03 -28.27 9.10
CA LYS A 519 13.59 -29.67 9.23
C LYS A 519 14.28 -30.35 10.42
N PRO A 520 13.59 -31.26 11.13
CA PRO A 520 14.25 -32.18 12.05
C PRO A 520 15.38 -32.93 11.32
N TYR A 521 16.49 -33.18 12.03
CA TYR A 521 17.58 -33.96 11.48
C TYR A 521 17.09 -35.41 11.31
N PRO A 522 17.24 -36.05 10.12
CA PRO A 522 16.45 -37.23 9.78
C PRO A 522 16.83 -38.50 10.54
N TYR A 523 17.86 -38.45 11.38
CA TYR A 523 18.33 -39.58 12.17
C TYR A 523 17.56 -39.71 13.49
N ALA A 524 17.21 -40.95 13.84
CA ALA A 524 16.42 -41.27 15.03
C ALA A 524 17.18 -41.00 16.33
N THR A 525 16.42 -40.76 17.41
CA THR A 525 16.96 -40.71 18.77
C THR A 525 17.70 -42.01 19.09
N GLY A 526 18.89 -41.90 19.67
CA GLY A 526 19.77 -43.03 19.99
C GLY A 526 20.72 -43.42 18.85
N SER A 527 20.63 -42.83 17.66
CA SER A 527 21.61 -43.06 16.59
C SER A 527 22.96 -42.40 16.89
N ALA A 528 24.00 -42.77 16.15
CA ALA A 528 25.32 -42.14 16.29
C ALA A 528 25.31 -40.66 15.87
N GLU A 529 24.49 -40.32 14.88
CA GLU A 529 24.37 -38.98 14.31
C GLU A 529 23.47 -38.04 15.14
N ASN A 530 22.47 -38.59 15.85
CA ASN A 530 21.49 -37.81 16.61
C ASN A 530 21.08 -38.50 17.92
N TYR A 531 22.05 -38.89 18.74
CA TYR A 531 21.83 -39.68 19.95
C TYR A 531 20.74 -39.11 20.88
N ALA A 532 20.72 -37.80 21.10
CA ALA A 532 19.73 -37.15 21.95
C ALA A 532 18.46 -36.70 21.19
N GLY A 533 18.38 -36.91 19.87
CA GLY A 533 17.19 -36.58 19.07
C GLY A 533 16.94 -35.08 18.86
N ASN A 534 17.86 -34.21 19.27
CA ASN A 534 17.64 -32.76 19.30
C ASN A 534 18.04 -32.03 18.00
N GLY A 535 18.68 -32.72 17.06
CA GLY A 535 19.18 -32.11 15.82
C GLY A 535 18.07 -31.60 14.90
N PHE A 536 18.32 -30.45 14.27
CA PHE A 536 17.55 -29.92 13.14
C PHE A 536 18.51 -29.23 12.16
N ILE A 537 18.07 -29.07 10.91
CA ILE A 537 18.87 -28.53 9.81
C ILE A 537 18.06 -27.53 8.99
N SER A 538 18.76 -26.65 8.28
CA SER A 538 18.19 -25.84 7.20
C SER A 538 18.50 -26.52 5.87
N VAL A 539 17.49 -26.76 5.05
CA VAL A 539 17.64 -27.28 3.69
C VAL A 539 17.41 -26.16 2.71
N ASP A 540 18.46 -25.75 2.02
CA ASP A 540 18.45 -24.62 1.09
C ASP A 540 18.22 -25.09 -0.36
N THR A 541 17.29 -24.45 -1.05
CA THR A 541 16.93 -24.68 -2.45
C THR A 541 16.97 -23.36 -3.20
N PRO A 542 17.92 -23.15 -4.13
CA PRO A 542 17.90 -21.97 -4.99
C PRO A 542 16.66 -21.96 -5.89
N VAL A 543 16.03 -20.81 -6.03
CA VAL A 543 15.02 -20.56 -7.07
C VAL A 543 15.77 -20.16 -8.34
N THR A 544 15.75 -21.03 -9.35
CA THR A 544 16.56 -20.85 -10.57
C THR A 544 15.75 -20.42 -11.79
N GLU A 545 14.43 -20.61 -11.74
CA GLU A 545 13.48 -20.26 -12.80
C GLU A 545 12.34 -19.40 -12.24
N ALA A 546 11.83 -18.50 -13.06
CA ALA A 546 10.72 -17.62 -12.72
C ALA A 546 9.52 -18.46 -12.24
N SER A 547 9.07 -18.22 -11.01
CA SER A 547 8.06 -19.06 -10.38
C SER A 547 7.38 -18.39 -9.19
N GLY A 548 6.17 -18.86 -8.89
CA GLY A 548 5.47 -18.57 -7.64
C GLY A 548 5.78 -19.61 -6.56
N ARG A 549 6.03 -19.16 -5.33
CA ARG A 549 6.43 -19.96 -4.17
C ARG A 549 5.38 -19.84 -3.07
N GLU A 550 5.11 -20.96 -2.40
CA GLU A 550 4.22 -21.02 -1.24
C GLU A 550 5.03 -20.99 0.04
N TYR A 551 4.54 -20.25 1.03
CA TYR A 551 5.02 -20.35 2.40
C TYR A 551 4.57 -21.67 3.04
N SER A 552 5.41 -22.22 3.92
CA SER A 552 5.09 -23.41 4.71
C SER A 552 5.29 -23.09 6.19
N HIS A 553 4.20 -23.08 6.96
CA HIS A 553 4.25 -22.90 8.41
C HIS A 553 4.87 -24.11 9.12
N GLU A 554 4.70 -25.32 8.56
CA GLU A 554 5.21 -26.57 9.14
C GLU A 554 6.74 -26.62 9.16
N THR A 555 7.39 -26.12 8.09
CA THR A 555 8.84 -26.11 7.94
C THR A 555 9.46 -24.74 8.25
N ASP A 556 8.66 -23.79 8.74
CA ASP A 556 9.04 -22.38 8.87
C ASP A 556 9.83 -21.89 7.66
N ARG A 557 9.24 -22.05 6.47
CA ARG A 557 9.92 -21.75 5.21
C ARG A 557 10.39 -20.30 5.18
N ARG A 558 11.64 -20.07 4.79
CA ARG A 558 12.25 -18.74 4.73
C ARG A 558 12.79 -18.48 3.34
N TRP A 559 12.83 -17.20 2.95
CA TRP A 559 13.56 -16.78 1.76
C TRP A 559 14.66 -15.80 2.13
N ARG A 560 15.73 -15.81 1.34
CA ARG A 560 16.79 -14.81 1.38
C ARG A 560 17.26 -14.50 -0.03
N ILE A 561 17.50 -13.23 -0.28
CA ILE A 561 18.09 -12.72 -1.51
C ILE A 561 19.60 -12.71 -1.30
N VAL A 562 20.34 -13.41 -2.14
CA VAL A 562 21.79 -13.58 -2.01
C VAL A 562 22.52 -13.00 -3.21
N ASN A 563 23.73 -12.50 -2.98
CA ASN A 563 24.69 -12.19 -4.03
C ASN A 563 25.90 -13.12 -3.88
N ARG A 564 26.10 -14.00 -4.86
CA ARG A 564 27.12 -15.06 -4.82
C ARG A 564 28.51 -14.55 -5.19
N SER A 565 28.62 -13.35 -5.78
CA SER A 565 29.91 -12.74 -6.12
C SER A 565 30.65 -12.19 -4.90
N ARG A 566 30.03 -12.17 -3.72
CA ARG A 566 30.69 -11.83 -2.45
C ARG A 566 30.29 -12.81 -1.35
N THR A 567 31.28 -13.31 -0.62
CA THR A 567 31.08 -14.19 0.53
C THR A 567 31.45 -13.49 1.83
N HIS A 568 30.75 -13.83 2.91
CA HIS A 568 31.07 -13.37 4.24
C HIS A 568 32.34 -14.08 4.74
N TYR A 569 33.32 -13.30 5.20
CA TYR A 569 34.68 -13.77 5.51
C TYR A 569 34.75 -14.96 6.49
N SER A 570 33.82 -15.03 7.46
CA SER A 570 33.85 -16.05 8.51
C SER A 570 32.97 -17.26 8.20
N SER A 571 31.79 -17.06 7.61
CA SER A 571 30.85 -18.16 7.36
C SER A 571 31.08 -18.82 6.00
N GLY A 572 31.78 -18.16 5.08
CA GLY A 572 31.95 -18.59 3.69
C GLY A 572 30.66 -18.54 2.86
N LEU A 573 29.54 -18.12 3.45
CA LEU A 573 28.25 -18.03 2.77
C LEU A 573 28.14 -16.73 1.97
N PRO A 574 27.39 -16.70 0.85
CA PRO A 574 27.06 -15.49 0.13
C PRO A 574 26.46 -14.40 1.04
N VAL A 575 26.76 -13.14 0.75
CA VAL A 575 26.09 -12.00 1.42
C VAL A 575 24.61 -11.98 1.06
N ALA A 576 23.75 -11.61 2.01
CA ALA A 576 22.31 -11.75 1.81
C ALA A 576 21.46 -10.75 2.61
N TYR A 577 20.21 -10.61 2.18
CA TYR A 577 19.11 -10.08 2.99
C TYR A 577 17.98 -11.13 3.07
N SER A 578 17.46 -11.36 4.26
CA SER A 578 16.27 -12.21 4.47
C SER A 578 14.99 -11.51 4.00
N VAL A 579 13.96 -12.31 3.71
CA VAL A 579 12.61 -11.85 3.39
C VAL A 579 11.64 -12.49 4.39
N GLY A 580 11.33 -11.77 5.47
CA GLY A 580 10.49 -12.24 6.57
C GLY A 580 9.03 -11.85 6.37
N ILE A 581 8.19 -12.82 5.95
CA ILE A 581 6.74 -12.61 5.71
C ILE A 581 5.82 -13.61 6.44
N GLY A 582 6.37 -14.54 7.25
CA GLY A 582 5.60 -15.67 7.79
C GLY A 582 4.38 -15.26 8.64
N GLY A 583 4.49 -14.23 9.47
CA GLY A 583 3.34 -13.72 10.27
C GLY A 583 2.25 -13.08 9.42
N ALA A 584 2.60 -12.60 8.24
CA ALA A 584 1.78 -11.79 7.35
C ALA A 584 1.22 -12.59 6.15
N THR A 585 1.61 -13.84 5.98
CA THR A 585 1.23 -14.62 4.78
C THR A 585 -0.20 -15.13 4.90
N ARG A 586 -1.03 -14.84 3.89
CA ARG A 586 -2.38 -15.41 3.73
C ARG A 586 -2.57 -15.81 2.27
N GLY A 587 -3.13 -17.01 2.04
CA GLY A 587 -3.53 -17.42 0.69
C GLY A 587 -4.88 -16.82 0.30
N LEU A 588 -5.06 -16.54 -0.99
CA LEU A 588 -6.38 -16.19 -1.52
C LEU A 588 -7.37 -17.35 -1.35
N LEU A 589 -8.50 -17.07 -0.69
CA LEU A 589 -9.53 -18.06 -0.37
C LEU A 589 -10.51 -18.33 -1.52
N ALA A 590 -10.60 -17.41 -2.48
CA ALA A 590 -11.49 -17.55 -3.62
C ALA A 590 -11.15 -18.78 -4.47
N GLN A 591 -12.19 -19.45 -4.98
CA GLN A 591 -12.06 -20.71 -5.73
C GLN A 591 -11.19 -20.57 -7.00
N PRO A 592 -10.55 -21.65 -7.47
CA PRO A 592 -9.66 -21.62 -8.63
C PRO A 592 -10.21 -20.93 -9.88
N GLU A 593 -11.50 -21.13 -10.19
CA GLU A 593 -12.20 -20.61 -11.36
C GLU A 593 -12.93 -19.28 -11.10
N SER A 594 -12.75 -18.68 -9.92
CA SER A 594 -13.43 -17.44 -9.54
C SER A 594 -12.89 -16.23 -10.31
N TRP A 595 -13.76 -15.24 -10.52
CA TRP A 595 -13.42 -14.00 -11.25
C TRP A 595 -12.26 -13.25 -10.59
N VAL A 596 -12.29 -13.16 -9.26
CA VAL A 596 -11.22 -12.48 -8.52
C VAL A 596 -9.90 -13.24 -8.61
N ARG A 597 -9.89 -14.57 -8.51
CA ARG A 597 -8.63 -15.32 -8.58
C ARG A 597 -7.98 -15.24 -9.95
N GLU A 598 -8.78 -15.23 -11.01
CA GLU A 598 -8.26 -15.08 -12.37
C GLU A 598 -7.59 -13.71 -12.57
N ARG A 599 -8.11 -12.64 -11.96
CA ARG A 599 -7.51 -11.29 -12.04
C ARG A 599 -6.36 -11.09 -11.04
N ALA A 600 -6.51 -11.60 -9.82
CA ALA A 600 -5.55 -11.48 -8.72
C ALA A 600 -4.61 -12.69 -8.68
N GLY A 601 -4.06 -13.10 -9.82
CA GLY A 601 -3.14 -14.23 -9.90
C GLY A 601 -1.97 -14.12 -8.92
N PHE A 602 -1.49 -12.89 -8.67
CA PHE A 602 -0.46 -12.58 -7.68
C PHE A 602 -0.80 -13.08 -6.27
N ALA A 603 -2.08 -13.06 -5.89
CA ALA A 603 -2.52 -13.41 -4.54
C ALA A 603 -2.54 -14.94 -4.29
N THR A 604 -2.24 -15.76 -5.30
CA THR A 604 -2.31 -17.22 -5.20
C THR A 604 -1.04 -17.87 -4.65
N LYS A 605 0.07 -17.12 -4.55
CA LYS A 605 1.36 -17.56 -4.01
C LYS A 605 1.91 -16.48 -3.08
N SER A 606 2.72 -16.88 -2.11
CA SER A 606 3.28 -15.99 -1.08
C SER A 606 4.43 -15.13 -1.61
N LEU A 607 5.18 -15.65 -2.57
CA LEU A 607 6.30 -14.96 -3.23
C LEU A 607 6.29 -15.31 -4.71
N TRP A 608 6.46 -14.32 -5.57
CA TRP A 608 6.79 -14.53 -6.98
C TRP A 608 8.20 -14.02 -7.25
N VAL A 609 8.98 -14.79 -8.00
CA VAL A 609 10.30 -14.39 -8.48
C VAL A 609 10.25 -14.39 -10.00
N VAL A 610 10.54 -13.24 -10.61
CA VAL A 610 10.60 -13.06 -12.07
C VAL A 610 11.86 -12.30 -12.44
N PRO A 611 12.42 -12.45 -13.64
CA PRO A 611 13.52 -11.59 -14.05
C PRO A 611 13.02 -10.15 -14.25
N SER A 612 13.92 -9.20 -14.04
CA SER A 612 13.73 -7.82 -14.44
C SER A 612 13.55 -7.71 -15.96
N ASP A 613 12.81 -6.70 -16.40
CA ASP A 613 12.61 -6.39 -17.81
C ASP A 613 12.91 -4.91 -18.04
N GLU A 614 14.14 -4.64 -18.49
CA GLU A 614 14.58 -3.29 -18.86
C GLU A 614 14.27 -2.97 -20.33
N ALA A 615 13.87 -3.95 -21.14
CA ALA A 615 13.62 -3.77 -22.56
C ALA A 615 12.21 -3.22 -22.84
N THR A 616 11.24 -3.61 -22.02
CA THR A 616 9.88 -3.06 -22.06
C THR A 616 9.84 -1.70 -21.36
N SER A 617 9.24 -0.71 -22.00
CA SER A 617 9.07 0.65 -21.45
C SER A 617 8.40 0.61 -20.07
N GLY A 618 9.10 1.11 -19.04
CA GLY A 618 8.64 1.11 -17.65
C GLY A 618 8.75 -0.22 -16.89
N GLY A 619 9.17 -1.30 -17.56
CA GLY A 619 9.43 -2.63 -16.98
C GLY A 619 8.23 -3.31 -16.29
N ARG A 620 8.51 -4.45 -15.64
CA ARG A 620 7.51 -5.23 -14.88
C ARG A 620 7.19 -4.54 -13.54
N ARG A 621 6.07 -3.81 -13.50
CA ARG A 621 5.63 -3.01 -12.32
C ARG A 621 4.45 -3.59 -11.59
N TRP A 622 3.35 -3.85 -12.29
CA TRP A 622 2.06 -4.12 -11.66
C TRP A 622 1.65 -5.58 -11.87
N PRO A 623 1.53 -6.38 -10.79
CA PRO A 623 1.37 -7.83 -10.90
C PRO A 623 -0.01 -8.24 -11.42
N ALA A 624 -1.00 -7.33 -11.42
CA ALA A 624 -2.32 -7.49 -12.03
C ALA A 624 -2.49 -6.66 -13.32
N GLY A 625 -1.39 -6.12 -13.87
CA GLY A 625 -1.36 -5.31 -15.09
C GLY A 625 -1.74 -3.84 -14.92
N ARG A 626 -1.54 -3.07 -16.00
CA ARG A 626 -1.70 -1.61 -15.99
C ARG A 626 -3.16 -1.15 -15.87
N HIS A 627 -4.07 -1.73 -16.63
CA HIS A 627 -5.48 -1.28 -16.71
C HIS A 627 -6.40 -2.33 -16.09
N VAL A 628 -6.70 -2.17 -14.80
CA VAL A 628 -7.40 -3.17 -13.99
C VAL A 628 -8.93 -3.07 -14.05
N PRO A 629 -9.58 -1.89 -14.00
CA PRO A 629 -11.04 -1.79 -13.96
C PRO A 629 -11.77 -2.58 -15.06
N GLN A 630 -12.88 -3.23 -14.69
CA GLN A 630 -13.78 -3.97 -15.60
C GLN A 630 -13.18 -5.17 -16.36
N THR A 631 -11.92 -5.53 -16.09
CA THR A 631 -11.31 -6.72 -16.68
C THR A 631 -11.91 -8.00 -16.08
N ARG A 632 -12.06 -9.06 -16.91
CA ARG A 632 -12.51 -10.39 -16.45
C ARG A 632 -11.36 -11.35 -16.23
N THR A 633 -10.37 -11.27 -17.11
CA THR A 633 -9.30 -12.24 -17.27
C THR A 633 -7.99 -11.60 -16.89
N GLN A 634 -7.04 -12.43 -16.49
CA GLN A 634 -5.67 -12.00 -16.25
C GLN A 634 -5.08 -11.30 -17.49
N PRO A 635 -4.44 -10.12 -17.35
CA PRO A 635 -3.79 -9.48 -18.49
C PRO A 635 -2.48 -10.18 -18.85
N LYS A 636 -2.02 -9.98 -20.10
CA LYS A 636 -0.72 -10.49 -20.58
C LYS A 636 0.46 -9.94 -19.78
N ASP A 637 0.34 -8.68 -19.37
CA ASP A 637 1.29 -8.03 -18.49
C ASP A 637 0.89 -8.27 -17.03
N SER A 638 1.25 -9.43 -16.48
CA SER A 638 0.95 -9.80 -15.10
C SER A 638 1.96 -10.81 -14.57
N VAL A 639 2.08 -10.89 -13.24
CA VAL A 639 3.12 -11.72 -12.61
C VAL A 639 3.02 -13.19 -12.96
N VAL A 640 1.80 -13.70 -13.12
CA VAL A 640 1.58 -15.09 -13.51
C VAL A 640 2.07 -15.32 -14.95
N GLU A 641 1.77 -14.43 -15.91
CA GLU A 641 2.28 -14.57 -17.29
C GLU A 641 3.80 -14.44 -17.36
N TRP A 642 4.40 -13.54 -16.58
CA TRP A 642 5.86 -13.36 -16.54
C TRP A 642 6.61 -14.62 -16.07
N THR A 643 5.94 -15.59 -15.44
CA THR A 643 6.53 -16.87 -15.02
C THR A 643 6.45 -17.98 -16.06
N LYS A 644 5.58 -17.88 -17.08
CA LYS A 644 5.25 -19.01 -17.97
C LYS A 644 6.36 -19.45 -18.90
N ASN A 645 7.33 -18.57 -19.16
CA ASN A 645 8.40 -18.84 -20.13
C ASN A 645 9.59 -19.61 -19.54
N GLY A 646 9.58 -19.91 -18.22
CA GLY A 646 10.71 -20.58 -17.57
C GLY A 646 12.01 -19.77 -17.62
N GLU A 647 11.91 -18.43 -17.67
CA GLU A 647 13.08 -17.56 -17.71
C GLU A 647 13.94 -17.76 -16.46
N SER A 648 15.26 -17.76 -16.62
CA SER A 648 16.17 -17.96 -15.49
C SER A 648 16.18 -16.74 -14.56
N VAL A 649 16.22 -17.03 -13.25
CA VAL A 649 16.34 -16.05 -12.16
C VAL A 649 17.51 -16.34 -11.22
N ASP A 650 18.42 -17.24 -11.61
CA ASP A 650 19.64 -17.54 -10.85
C ASP A 650 20.78 -16.61 -11.26
N ASP A 651 21.29 -15.83 -10.30
CA ASP A 651 22.37 -14.86 -10.52
C ASP A 651 22.03 -13.84 -11.63
N LYS A 652 20.81 -13.29 -11.52
CA LYS A 652 20.23 -12.34 -12.49
C LYS A 652 19.69 -11.10 -11.78
N ASP A 653 19.39 -10.09 -12.58
CA ASP A 653 18.51 -9.00 -12.15
C ASP A 653 17.08 -9.54 -12.05
N ILE A 654 16.52 -9.54 -10.84
CA ILE A 654 15.26 -10.20 -10.49
C ILE A 654 14.32 -9.21 -9.83
N LEU A 655 13.04 -9.56 -9.83
CA LEU A 655 11.97 -8.86 -9.12
C LEU A 655 11.23 -9.86 -8.24
N LEU A 656 10.88 -9.40 -7.04
CA LEU A 656 10.08 -10.14 -6.09
C LEU A 656 8.73 -9.45 -5.93
N PHE A 657 7.64 -10.24 -5.92
CA PHE A 657 6.31 -9.79 -5.53
C PHE A 657 5.86 -10.60 -4.32
N LEU A 658 5.80 -9.95 -3.16
CA LEU A 658 5.44 -10.56 -1.89
C LEU A 658 3.94 -10.40 -1.64
N THR A 659 3.23 -11.52 -1.49
CA THR A 659 1.81 -11.51 -1.13
C THR A 659 1.65 -11.67 0.36
N VAL A 660 1.13 -10.62 1.00
CA VAL A 660 0.85 -10.57 2.43
C VAL A 660 -0.55 -10.01 2.67
N GLY A 661 -1.14 -10.28 3.82
CA GLY A 661 -2.46 -9.76 4.10
C GLY A 661 -3.12 -10.26 5.36
N VAL A 662 -4.42 -10.00 5.46
CA VAL A 662 -5.29 -10.44 6.55
C VAL A 662 -6.55 -11.12 6.00
N ASN A 663 -7.02 -12.13 6.73
CA ASN A 663 -8.36 -12.67 6.55
C ASN A 663 -9.23 -11.99 7.61
N HIS A 664 -10.03 -11.01 7.20
CA HIS A 664 -10.81 -10.21 8.14
C HIS A 664 -12.18 -10.85 8.35
N VAL A 665 -12.35 -11.39 9.55
CA VAL A 665 -13.64 -11.79 10.12
C VAL A 665 -14.05 -10.64 11.04
N PRO A 666 -14.91 -9.70 10.60
CA PRO A 666 -15.18 -8.49 11.37
C PRO A 666 -15.79 -8.81 12.73
N ARG A 667 -15.51 -7.97 13.72
CA ARG A 667 -16.04 -8.12 15.08
C ARG A 667 -16.81 -6.85 15.50
N PRO A 668 -17.71 -6.93 16.49
CA PRO A 668 -18.35 -5.74 17.05
C PRO A 668 -17.35 -4.67 17.53
N GLU A 669 -16.16 -5.06 18.00
CA GLU A 669 -15.11 -4.12 18.40
C GLU A 669 -14.48 -3.36 17.23
N ASP A 670 -14.69 -3.80 15.99
CA ASP A 670 -14.25 -3.11 14.78
C ASP A 670 -15.27 -2.02 14.35
N TRP A 671 -16.35 -1.82 15.13
CA TRP A 671 -17.47 -0.91 14.83
C TRP A 671 -17.68 0.13 15.95
N PRO A 672 -18.01 1.40 15.63
CA PRO A 672 -18.21 2.00 14.29
C PRO A 672 -16.95 2.38 13.54
N VAL A 673 -15.79 2.37 14.19
CA VAL A 673 -14.49 2.61 13.59
C VAL A 673 -13.50 1.57 14.12
N MET A 674 -12.76 0.95 13.20
CA MET A 674 -11.92 -0.20 13.46
C MET A 674 -10.60 0.21 14.12
N PRO A 675 -10.25 -0.35 15.29
CA PRO A 675 -8.91 -0.25 15.84
C PRO A 675 -7.86 -0.80 14.88
N THR A 676 -6.66 -0.25 14.89
CA THR A 676 -5.65 -0.60 13.88
C THR A 676 -5.23 -2.08 13.93
N GLU A 677 -5.28 -2.75 12.77
CA GLU A 677 -4.66 -4.05 12.52
C GLU A 677 -3.28 -3.87 11.89
N HIS A 678 -2.29 -4.64 12.32
CA HIS A 678 -0.88 -4.45 11.93
C HIS A 678 -0.34 -5.63 11.11
N LEU A 679 0.15 -5.33 9.91
CA LEU A 679 0.83 -6.26 9.02
C LEU A 679 2.30 -5.86 8.88
N ARG A 680 3.24 -6.80 8.99
CA ARG A 680 4.69 -6.49 8.92
C ARG A 680 5.45 -7.41 7.98
N ILE A 681 6.33 -6.81 7.19
CA ILE A 681 7.34 -7.49 6.38
C ILE A 681 8.71 -6.97 6.82
N VAL A 682 9.68 -7.86 7.02
CA VAL A 682 11.01 -7.48 7.52
C VAL A 682 12.11 -8.04 6.62
N PHE A 683 13.05 -7.20 6.24
CA PHE A 683 14.27 -7.56 5.55
C PHE A 683 15.47 -7.35 6.48
N LYS A 684 16.17 -8.43 6.84
CA LYS A 684 17.35 -8.35 7.71
C LYS A 684 18.63 -8.78 7.00
N PRO A 685 19.75 -8.09 7.20
CA PRO A 685 21.04 -8.50 6.66
C PRO A 685 21.48 -9.86 7.24
N ILE A 686 21.96 -10.77 6.39
CA ILE A 686 22.57 -12.05 6.77
C ILE A 686 23.94 -12.13 6.14
N GLY A 687 25.00 -12.03 6.96
CA GLY A 687 26.38 -12.02 6.47
C GLY A 687 26.70 -10.84 5.53
N PHE A 688 25.79 -9.89 5.35
CA PHE A 688 26.03 -8.68 4.56
C PHE A 688 27.18 -7.88 5.17
N PHE A 689 27.11 -7.58 6.47
CA PHE A 689 28.16 -6.93 7.23
C PHE A 689 29.13 -7.94 7.85
N LYS A 690 30.35 -7.51 8.20
CA LYS A 690 31.36 -8.35 8.88
C LYS A 690 31.03 -8.64 10.35
N ALA A 691 30.25 -7.78 10.97
CA ALA A 691 29.81 -7.87 12.36
C ALA A 691 28.49 -7.11 12.49
N ASN A 692 27.96 -7.00 13.71
CA ASN A 692 26.84 -6.10 13.98
C ASN A 692 27.21 -4.68 13.49
N PRO A 693 26.51 -4.11 12.49
CA PRO A 693 26.85 -2.81 11.92
C PRO A 693 26.59 -1.66 12.90
N ALA A 694 25.84 -1.91 13.98
CA ALA A 694 25.47 -0.91 14.97
C ALA A 694 26.40 -0.87 16.20
N LEU A 695 27.61 -1.41 16.10
CA LEU A 695 28.59 -1.36 17.20
C LEU A 695 29.23 0.03 17.39
N ASP A 696 29.23 0.86 16.35
CA ASP A 696 29.73 2.23 16.36
C ASP A 696 28.70 3.25 16.89
N VAL A 697 27.44 2.83 17.03
CA VAL A 697 26.37 3.63 17.64
C VAL A 697 26.71 3.88 19.10
N LYS A 698 27.07 5.13 19.40
CA LYS A 698 27.30 5.57 20.78
C LYS A 698 25.98 5.49 21.54
N ALA A 699 25.98 4.86 22.72
CA ALA A 699 24.82 4.82 23.59
C ALA A 699 24.45 6.25 24.07
N PRO A 700 23.37 6.88 23.58
CA PRO A 700 22.91 8.09 24.22
C PRO A 700 22.24 7.70 25.54
N VAL A 701 22.61 8.39 26.63
CA VAL A 701 21.85 8.36 27.89
C VAL A 701 20.85 9.50 27.81
N ASP A 702 19.56 9.20 27.87
CA ASP A 702 18.54 10.25 27.96
C ASP A 702 18.55 10.87 29.35
N GLU A 703 19.09 12.09 29.46
CA GLU A 703 19.16 12.84 30.72
C GLU A 703 17.79 13.26 31.25
N ARG A 704 16.72 13.16 30.46
CA ARG A 704 15.35 13.50 30.88
C ARG A 704 14.58 12.32 31.46
N SER A 705 15.08 11.09 31.30
CA SER A 705 14.47 9.89 31.87
C SER A 705 14.51 9.94 33.40
N ARG A 706 13.38 9.66 34.04
CA ARG A 706 13.20 9.72 35.50
C ARG A 706 12.29 8.59 35.98
N ASN A 707 12.42 8.21 37.23
CA ASN A 707 11.50 7.25 37.84
C ASN A 707 10.07 7.81 37.82
N ALA A 708 9.10 6.99 37.39
CA ALA A 708 7.69 7.38 37.38
C ALA A 708 7.12 7.59 38.79
N PHE A 709 7.74 6.95 39.79
CA PHE A 709 7.43 7.05 41.21
C PHE A 709 8.72 7.21 42.02
N PRO A 710 8.68 7.79 43.23
CA PRO A 710 9.83 7.78 44.13
C PRO A 710 10.36 6.36 44.34
N ALA A 711 11.68 6.20 44.50
CA ALA A 711 12.24 4.91 44.84
C ALA A 711 11.68 4.47 46.20
N GLY A 712 10.95 3.34 46.24
CA GLY A 712 10.55 2.73 47.50
C GLY A 712 11.74 2.10 48.21
N ASP A 713 11.63 1.87 49.53
CA ASP A 713 12.64 1.14 50.30
C ASP A 713 12.85 -0.25 49.71
N ILE A 714 13.98 -0.42 49.00
CA ILE A 714 14.44 -1.71 48.55
C ILE A 714 14.92 -2.42 49.83
N GLY A 715 14.19 -3.46 50.27
CA GLY A 715 14.48 -4.18 51.52
C GLY A 715 15.91 -4.70 51.62
N THR A 716 16.31 -5.16 52.81
CA THR A 716 17.70 -5.51 53.19
C THR A 716 18.29 -6.79 52.55
N GLY A 717 17.85 -7.14 51.34
CA GLY A 717 18.39 -8.27 50.57
C GLY A 717 19.73 -7.93 49.91
N ALA A 718 20.42 -8.97 49.42
CA ALA A 718 21.65 -8.77 48.64
C ALA A 718 21.33 -8.01 47.34
N VAL A 719 21.90 -6.81 47.20
CA VAL A 719 21.82 -6.02 45.97
C VAL A 719 22.92 -6.48 45.03
N VAL A 720 22.54 -6.90 43.83
CA VAL A 720 23.51 -7.20 42.76
C VAL A 720 23.95 -5.87 42.15
N GLU A 721 25.12 -5.38 42.55
CA GLU A 721 25.71 -4.18 41.95
C GLU A 721 26.39 -4.53 40.62
N HIS A 722 25.88 -3.98 39.52
CA HIS A 722 26.53 -3.99 38.22
C HIS A 722 27.05 -2.59 37.88
N THR A 723 28.33 -2.47 37.50
CA THR A 723 28.86 -1.22 36.96
C THR A 723 28.35 -1.01 35.54
N ASN A 724 27.51 0.02 35.34
CA ASN A 724 27.04 0.43 34.02
C ASN A 724 28.20 1.09 33.25
N GLY A 725 28.54 0.53 32.09
CA GLY A 725 29.60 1.00 31.21
C GLY A 725 29.26 2.28 30.42
N ASN A 726 28.06 2.84 30.57
CA ASN A 726 27.58 4.03 29.85
C ASN A 726 28.04 5.37 30.45
N GLY A 727 29.12 5.38 31.23
CA GLY A 727 29.74 6.62 31.71
C GLY A 727 28.92 7.36 32.77
N SER A 728 28.86 6.81 33.97
CA SER A 728 28.93 7.65 35.17
C SER A 728 29.71 6.89 36.25
N THR A 729 31.01 7.15 36.34
CA THR A 729 31.72 6.99 37.60
C THR A 729 31.20 8.08 38.53
N GLN A 730 30.05 7.86 39.18
CA GLN A 730 29.87 8.45 40.50
C GLN A 730 30.86 7.72 41.40
N ALA A 731 32.03 8.32 41.55
CA ALA A 731 32.91 8.04 42.66
C ALA A 731 32.07 8.21 43.93
N SER A 732 31.75 7.11 44.60
CA SER A 732 31.26 7.14 45.96
C SER A 732 32.32 7.87 46.78
N THR A 733 31.97 9.09 47.19
CA THR A 733 32.73 9.83 48.18
C THR A 733 32.67 8.99 49.45
N SER A 734 33.85 8.54 49.89
CA SER A 734 34.06 7.97 51.20
C SER A 734 33.49 8.93 52.24
N CYS A 735 32.48 8.47 52.98
CA CYS A 735 32.11 9.10 54.24
C CYS A 735 33.26 8.84 55.22
N GLY A 736 34.20 9.77 55.28
CA GLY A 736 35.04 9.95 56.46
C GLY A 736 34.24 10.74 57.49
N CYS A 737 34.01 10.14 58.66
CA CYS A 737 33.83 10.84 59.94
C CYS A 737 34.08 9.87 61.09
N SER A 738 35.16 10.17 61.84
CA SER A 738 35.49 9.81 63.25
C SER A 738 35.54 8.35 63.66
#